data_AF-A0A7K4CYD0-F1
#
_entry.id   AF-A0A7K4CYD0-F1
#
_cell.length_a   1.000
_cell.length_b   1.000
_cell.length_c   1.000
_cell.angle_alpha   90.00
_cell.angle_beta   90.00
_cell.angle_gamma   90.00
#
_symmetry.space_group_name_H-M   'P 1'
#
loop_
_entity.id
_entity.type
_entity.pdbx_description
1 polymer ?
#
loop_
_entity_poly.entity_id
_entity_poly.type
_entity_poly.pdbx_seq_one_letter_code
_entity_poly.pdbx_strand_id
1 'polypeptide(L)'
;MGVVEDSINDLIREHLKGHGIDITKKTVSIKGMTFTPDFRLVNGVSYWGEGEWERTKLKGIEQAQIYYDDPHSNGAFLILYPGRLQKEIATREADHEIKDVELKSILEGESFQIYFKLRSTPKPEHAFVAYPDLPAYFKEKLEKKTIDSIDIESLIKEIKELEASLKELLPSVNKSTARLFRTILGYTDDMKNFALENEGVAKNAASYIFLDQLIFYHLLSHHNPKKYPPMNVSAITSKDDVKFYFLKVLEFDFRPVFSIDILKFIAPERIEAVKNLISAIIFFAPQYFDKDLLGRLFHKLIPMEVRREVAAYYTMPTSAELLAGLAIQDYNINLIDPACGSGAILVASYQRLRYLYEKEHCPITDEVHQKLLRENITGTDIMPFSAHLSLINLSIQKLDVESPVFRIALMDSTRLQKSKEIVALHALFRHAQSSLMDFTKTDKNTSAGQSDKTDFDSITLDGKKGEAFKIEKLNLVIMNPPFTRQELINKLVQKKKKTSALDDYKKLVINNIATGKKEYLPILNEKLPFSSYFVILADKLLDEGGIIAAVLPATILRTESNLELRKYLVANYSINYIVARNDALNFSDDTTLKEILFILTKKKPVDDHAVCYVTLNHLKSGMTIDIQTEATRVDADAHVYRFEDFNIQKRLQKDLDPGNLFGPISLNSIHLQNILNDVLKGKMLKPLREFEQVIERSGRSVITREGAASRHHAKLPQ
;
A
#
# COMPACT_ATOMS: atom_id res chain seq x y z
N MET A 1 32.13 6.03 -25.28
CA MET A 1 31.09 5.21 -24.61
C MET A 1 30.20 4.48 -25.61
N GLY A 2 29.60 5.12 -26.63
CA GLY A 2 28.82 4.38 -27.66
C GLY A 2 29.61 3.27 -28.37
N VAL A 3 30.91 3.47 -28.60
CA VAL A 3 31.80 2.47 -29.21
C VAL A 3 31.88 1.17 -28.38
N VAL A 4 31.91 1.26 -27.05
CA VAL A 4 31.98 0.08 -26.15
C VAL A 4 30.65 -0.67 -26.13
N GLU A 5 29.53 0.05 -26.16
CA GLU A 5 28.19 -0.53 -26.21
C GLU A 5 27.97 -1.32 -27.52
N ASP A 6 28.38 -0.75 -28.66
CA ASP A 6 28.36 -1.44 -29.95
C ASP A 6 29.22 -2.71 -29.93
N SER A 7 30.41 -2.69 -29.30
CA SER A 7 31.27 -3.88 -29.13
C SER A 7 30.61 -4.96 -28.28
N ILE A 8 29.92 -4.59 -27.18
CA ILE A 8 29.16 -5.55 -26.36
C ILE A 8 28.01 -6.15 -27.18
N ASN A 9 27.28 -5.32 -27.91
CA ASN A 9 26.20 -5.75 -28.81
C ASN A 9 26.72 -6.76 -29.85
N ASP A 10 27.89 -6.50 -30.44
CA ASP A 10 28.54 -7.41 -31.38
C ASP A 10 28.91 -8.76 -30.74
N LEU A 11 29.55 -8.75 -29.57
CA LEU A 11 29.93 -9.98 -28.86
C LEU A 11 28.71 -10.82 -28.45
N ILE A 12 27.60 -10.18 -28.08
CA ILE A 12 26.34 -10.89 -27.79
C ILE A 12 25.79 -11.52 -29.08
N ARG A 13 25.78 -10.78 -30.21
CA ARG A 13 25.36 -11.32 -31.51
C ARG A 13 26.21 -12.51 -31.92
N GLU A 14 27.53 -12.42 -31.80
CA GLU A 14 28.45 -13.52 -32.11
C GLU A 14 28.22 -14.75 -31.23
N HIS A 15 28.04 -14.54 -29.92
CA HIS A 15 27.76 -15.62 -28.98
C HIS A 15 26.46 -16.35 -29.32
N LEU A 16 25.38 -15.61 -29.60
CA LEU A 16 24.09 -16.20 -29.97
C LEU A 16 24.15 -16.92 -31.33
N LYS A 17 24.82 -16.33 -32.34
CA LYS A 17 25.06 -16.97 -33.65
C LYS A 17 25.85 -18.27 -33.51
N GLY A 18 26.91 -18.26 -32.70
CA GLY A 18 27.74 -19.45 -32.43
C GLY A 18 26.97 -20.63 -31.83
N HIS A 19 25.81 -20.36 -31.23
CA HIS A 19 24.91 -21.37 -30.67
C HIS A 19 23.68 -21.65 -31.54
N GLY A 20 23.67 -21.20 -32.80
CA GLY A 20 22.62 -21.53 -33.78
C GLY A 20 21.37 -20.65 -33.72
N ILE A 21 21.45 -19.45 -33.15
CA ILE A 21 20.36 -18.46 -33.15
C ILE A 21 20.58 -17.48 -34.30
N ASP A 22 19.60 -17.31 -35.18
CA ASP A 22 19.65 -16.31 -36.25
C ASP A 22 19.39 -14.91 -35.67
N ILE A 23 20.45 -14.11 -35.58
CA ILE A 23 20.42 -12.75 -35.03
C ILE A 23 21.29 -11.81 -35.87
N THR A 24 20.78 -10.63 -36.22
CA THR A 24 21.47 -9.65 -37.09
C THR A 24 21.24 -8.21 -36.62
N LYS A 25 22.00 -7.24 -37.15
CA LYS A 25 21.68 -5.80 -37.03
C LYS A 25 21.00 -5.37 -38.33
N LYS A 26 19.84 -4.71 -38.27
CA LYS A 26 19.11 -4.28 -39.48
C LYS A 26 18.36 -2.97 -39.24
N THR A 27 18.56 -2.00 -40.14
CA THR A 27 17.80 -0.76 -40.14
C THR A 27 16.34 -0.99 -40.55
N VAL A 28 15.42 -0.38 -39.83
CA VAL A 28 13.97 -0.47 -40.03
C VAL A 28 13.36 0.93 -40.01
N SER A 29 12.31 1.15 -40.82
CA SER A 29 11.52 2.38 -40.78
C SER A 29 10.22 2.11 -40.04
N ILE A 30 10.00 2.81 -38.93
CA ILE A 30 8.83 2.66 -38.07
C ILE A 30 8.16 4.02 -37.98
N LYS A 31 6.87 4.09 -38.38
CA LYS A 31 6.08 5.33 -38.37
C LYS A 31 6.78 6.53 -39.04
N GLY A 32 7.56 6.28 -40.09
CA GLY A 32 8.28 7.31 -40.86
C GLY A 32 9.63 7.75 -40.28
N MET A 33 10.07 7.18 -39.16
CA MET A 33 11.40 7.39 -38.58
C MET A 33 12.28 6.16 -38.81
N THR A 34 13.58 6.39 -39.01
CA THR A 34 14.57 5.34 -39.26
C THR A 34 15.26 4.95 -37.96
N PHE A 35 15.23 3.66 -37.62
CA PHE A 35 15.88 3.09 -36.45
C PHE A 35 16.82 1.97 -36.88
N THR A 36 17.87 1.73 -36.10
CA THR A 36 18.76 0.59 -36.29
C THR A 36 18.85 -0.20 -34.99
N PRO A 37 17.86 -1.06 -34.70
CA PRO A 37 17.91 -1.97 -33.55
C PRO A 37 19.21 -2.75 -33.53
N ASP A 38 19.78 -2.92 -32.35
CA ASP A 38 20.99 -3.72 -32.17
C ASP A 38 20.76 -5.19 -32.49
N PHE A 39 19.55 -5.68 -32.27
CA PHE A 39 19.24 -7.07 -32.43
C PHE A 39 18.01 -7.28 -33.30
N ARG A 40 18.13 -8.17 -34.28
CA ARG A 40 17.03 -8.73 -35.06
C ARG A 40 17.13 -10.24 -35.00
N LEU A 41 16.31 -10.83 -34.16
CA LEU A 41 16.26 -12.26 -33.94
C LEU A 41 15.16 -12.87 -34.81
N VAL A 42 15.47 -13.94 -35.55
CA VAL A 42 14.58 -14.54 -36.55
C VAL A 42 14.37 -16.03 -36.27
N ASN A 43 13.12 -16.46 -36.13
CA ASN A 43 12.75 -17.88 -36.03
C ASN A 43 11.35 -18.11 -36.66
N GLY A 44 11.26 -18.08 -37.99
CA GLY A 44 10.00 -18.03 -38.73
C GLY A 44 9.24 -16.70 -38.63
N VAL A 45 9.49 -15.94 -37.55
CA VAL A 45 9.01 -14.58 -37.26
C VAL A 45 10.18 -13.70 -36.80
N SER A 46 10.04 -12.37 -36.83
CA SER A 46 11.11 -11.43 -36.45
C SER A 46 10.83 -10.78 -35.09
N TYR A 47 11.86 -10.64 -34.27
CA TYR A 47 11.86 -9.89 -33.01
C TYR A 47 12.97 -8.86 -33.04
N TRP A 48 12.69 -7.66 -32.56
CA TRP A 48 13.65 -6.57 -32.48
C TRP A 48 14.18 -6.42 -31.06
N GLY A 49 15.44 -6.05 -30.90
CA GLY A 49 15.99 -5.80 -29.57
C GLY A 49 17.00 -4.67 -29.56
N GLU A 50 17.16 -4.10 -28.37
CA GLU A 50 18.11 -3.04 -28.07
C GLU A 50 19.02 -3.46 -26.91
N GLY A 51 20.28 -3.06 -26.96
CA GLY A 51 21.22 -3.17 -25.84
C GLY A 51 21.50 -1.80 -25.25
N GLU A 52 21.31 -1.61 -23.95
CA GLU A 52 21.45 -0.29 -23.34
C GLU A 52 22.01 -0.41 -21.91
N TRP A 53 22.70 0.62 -21.42
CA TRP A 53 23.17 0.61 -20.02
C TRP A 53 22.00 0.75 -19.03
N GLU A 54 22.13 0.16 -17.83
CA GLU A 54 21.14 0.33 -16.76
C GLU A 54 20.82 1.80 -16.45
N ARG A 55 21.82 2.69 -16.52
CA ARG A 55 21.66 4.15 -16.32
C ARG A 55 20.80 4.84 -17.38
N THR A 56 20.69 4.27 -18.57
CA THR A 56 19.93 4.77 -19.73
C THR A 56 18.74 3.86 -20.07
N LYS A 57 18.36 2.96 -19.15
CA LYS A 57 17.25 2.00 -19.26
C LYS A 57 15.96 2.57 -19.83
N LEU A 58 15.58 3.79 -19.44
CA LEU A 58 14.37 4.45 -19.92
C LEU A 58 14.35 4.65 -21.43
N LYS A 59 15.49 5.05 -21.99
CA LYS A 59 15.68 5.21 -23.43
C LYS A 59 15.57 3.86 -24.12
N GLY A 60 16.22 2.82 -23.55
CA GLY A 60 16.09 1.45 -24.05
C GLY A 60 14.66 0.91 -24.02
N ILE A 61 13.88 1.21 -22.98
CA ILE A 61 12.46 0.85 -22.87
C ILE A 61 11.62 1.57 -23.93
N GLU A 62 11.85 2.86 -24.16
CA GLU A 62 11.20 3.63 -25.22
C GLU A 62 11.49 3.02 -26.59
N GLN A 63 12.76 2.73 -26.90
CA GLN A 63 13.17 2.11 -28.16
C GLN A 63 12.54 0.71 -28.31
N ALA A 64 12.57 -0.12 -27.28
CA ALA A 64 11.94 -1.44 -27.29
C ALA A 64 10.42 -1.34 -27.53
N GLN A 65 9.74 -0.34 -26.95
CA GLN A 65 8.31 -0.12 -27.21
C GLN A 65 8.06 0.38 -28.64
N ILE A 66 8.91 1.24 -29.20
CA ILE A 66 8.83 1.65 -30.61
C ILE A 66 9.00 0.43 -31.53
N TYR A 67 9.94 -0.46 -31.21
CA TYR A 67 10.17 -1.67 -32.00
C TYR A 67 9.05 -2.70 -31.84
N TYR A 68 8.43 -2.76 -30.66
CA TYR A 68 7.23 -3.57 -30.44
C TYR A 68 6.06 -3.09 -31.31
N ASP A 69 5.94 -1.78 -31.53
CA ASP A 69 4.87 -1.19 -32.34
C ASP A 69 5.03 -1.47 -33.84
N ASP A 70 6.21 -1.86 -34.33
CA ASP A 70 6.44 -2.20 -35.74
C ASP A 70 5.52 -3.37 -36.17
N PRO A 71 4.63 -3.19 -37.17
CA PRO A 71 3.73 -4.23 -37.66
C PRO A 71 4.43 -5.51 -38.13
N HIS A 72 5.71 -5.42 -38.50
CA HIS A 72 6.52 -6.56 -38.95
C HIS A 72 7.27 -7.28 -37.83
N SER A 73 7.15 -6.79 -36.60
CA SER A 73 7.72 -7.40 -35.40
C SER A 73 6.72 -8.31 -34.71
N ASN A 74 7.15 -9.46 -34.21
CA ASN A 74 6.36 -10.35 -33.35
C ASN A 74 6.61 -10.11 -31.86
N GLY A 75 7.51 -9.19 -31.53
CA GLY A 75 7.83 -8.78 -30.17
C GLY A 75 9.13 -7.99 -30.12
N ALA A 76 9.40 -7.38 -28.97
CA ALA A 76 10.63 -6.64 -28.75
C ALA A 76 11.31 -7.06 -27.44
N PHE A 77 12.62 -6.89 -27.37
CA PHE A 77 13.37 -7.13 -26.15
C PHE A 77 14.41 -6.04 -25.85
N LEU A 78 14.82 -5.94 -24.60
CA LEU A 78 15.83 -5.01 -24.12
C LEU A 78 16.81 -5.78 -23.25
N ILE A 79 18.11 -5.66 -23.55
CA ILE A 79 19.20 -6.21 -22.73
C ILE A 79 19.84 -5.03 -22.00
N LEU A 80 19.86 -5.07 -20.67
CA LEU A 80 20.49 -4.04 -19.86
C LEU A 80 21.86 -4.47 -19.35
N TYR A 81 22.84 -3.60 -19.59
CA TYR A 81 24.22 -3.78 -19.14
C TYR A 81 24.42 -3.21 -17.73
N PRO A 82 24.87 -4.04 -16.77
CA PRO A 82 24.92 -3.62 -15.38
C PRO A 82 25.95 -2.52 -15.14
N GLY A 83 25.68 -1.59 -14.23
CA GLY A 83 26.58 -0.48 -13.94
C GLY A 83 27.99 -0.91 -13.47
N ARG A 84 28.13 -2.11 -12.92
CA ARG A 84 29.43 -2.69 -12.53
C ARG A 84 30.29 -3.04 -13.74
N LEU A 85 29.69 -3.56 -14.82
CA LEU A 85 30.38 -3.86 -16.08
C LEU A 85 30.98 -2.59 -16.66
N GLN A 86 30.22 -1.48 -16.65
CA GLN A 86 30.72 -0.19 -17.11
C GLN A 86 31.94 0.29 -16.31
N LYS A 87 31.94 0.09 -14.99
CA LYS A 87 33.07 0.47 -14.12
C LYS A 87 34.30 -0.41 -14.35
N GLU A 88 34.09 -1.72 -14.53
CA GLU A 88 35.18 -2.66 -14.78
C GLU A 88 35.87 -2.35 -16.12
N ILE A 89 35.07 -2.13 -17.18
CA ILE A 89 35.58 -1.69 -18.49
C ILE A 89 36.36 -0.38 -18.34
N ALA A 90 35.77 0.64 -17.72
CA ALA A 90 36.42 1.95 -17.56
C ALA A 90 37.74 1.86 -16.76
N THR A 91 37.82 0.91 -15.80
CA THR A 91 39.04 0.69 -15.02
C THR A 91 40.15 0.12 -15.88
N ARG A 92 39.85 -0.88 -16.72
CA ARG A 92 40.87 -1.50 -17.59
C ARG A 92 41.25 -0.62 -18.78
N GLU A 93 40.30 0.15 -19.34
CA GLU A 93 40.58 1.15 -20.38
C GLU A 93 41.54 2.25 -19.91
N ALA A 94 41.65 2.49 -18.59
CA ALA A 94 42.62 3.43 -18.04
C ALA A 94 44.07 2.92 -18.14
N ASP A 95 44.25 1.59 -18.23
CA ASP A 95 45.56 0.95 -18.31
C ASP A 95 45.95 0.62 -19.77
N HIS A 96 45.00 0.12 -20.58
CA HIS A 96 45.21 -0.20 -22.00
C HIS A 96 43.88 -0.29 -22.76
N GLU A 97 43.93 -0.22 -24.10
CA GLU A 97 42.74 -0.43 -24.94
C GLU A 97 42.26 -1.90 -24.85
N ILE A 98 41.02 -2.08 -24.40
CA ILE A 98 40.41 -3.41 -24.22
C ILE A 98 40.18 -4.06 -25.57
N LYS A 99 40.65 -5.31 -25.71
CA LYS A 99 40.41 -6.15 -26.89
C LYS A 99 39.16 -7.01 -26.71
N ASP A 100 38.54 -7.42 -27.81
CA ASP A 100 37.32 -8.26 -27.81
C ASP A 100 37.45 -9.55 -26.97
N VAL A 101 38.62 -10.19 -26.97
CA VAL A 101 38.87 -11.41 -26.18
C VAL A 101 38.80 -11.12 -24.68
N GLU A 102 39.33 -9.97 -24.25
CA GLU A 102 39.28 -9.55 -22.86
C GLU A 102 37.87 -9.11 -22.48
N LEU A 103 37.20 -8.33 -23.33
CA LEU A 103 35.82 -7.92 -23.13
C LEU A 103 34.89 -9.14 -23.00
N LYS A 104 35.05 -10.15 -23.87
CA LYS A 104 34.30 -11.41 -23.79
C LYS A 104 34.52 -12.12 -22.46
N SER A 105 35.76 -12.19 -21.97
CA SER A 105 36.07 -12.78 -20.66
C SER A 105 35.41 -12.03 -19.51
N ILE A 106 35.28 -10.71 -19.60
CA ILE A 106 34.52 -9.92 -18.61
C ILE A 106 33.03 -10.27 -18.69
N LEU A 107 32.46 -10.32 -19.91
CA LEU A 107 31.04 -10.64 -20.10
C LEU A 107 30.68 -12.03 -19.56
N GLU A 108 31.56 -13.03 -19.66
CA GLU A 108 31.33 -14.39 -19.12
C GLU A 108 31.04 -14.43 -17.62
N GLY A 109 31.54 -13.44 -16.85
CA GLY A 109 31.26 -13.30 -15.42
C GLY A 109 30.01 -12.48 -15.08
N GLU A 110 29.30 -11.98 -16.09
CA GLU A 110 28.21 -11.02 -15.92
C GLU A 110 26.82 -11.61 -16.12
N SER A 111 25.83 -10.94 -15.54
CA SER A 111 24.41 -11.24 -15.73
C SER A 111 23.68 -9.99 -16.17
N PHE A 112 22.81 -10.14 -17.17
CA PHE A 112 22.05 -9.05 -17.75
C PHE A 112 20.60 -9.13 -17.29
N GLN A 113 20.00 -7.95 -17.10
CA GLN A 113 18.53 -7.86 -17.02
C GLN A 113 18.00 -7.87 -18.44
N ILE A 114 17.04 -8.75 -18.72
CA ILE A 114 16.40 -8.85 -20.03
C ILE A 114 14.90 -8.61 -19.84
N TYR A 115 14.37 -7.67 -20.62
CA TYR A 115 12.94 -7.55 -20.82
C TYR A 115 12.57 -8.14 -22.17
N PHE A 116 11.61 -9.06 -22.21
CA PHE A 116 11.17 -9.69 -23.47
C PHE A 116 9.66 -9.61 -23.61
N LYS A 117 9.16 -8.85 -24.59
CA LYS A 117 7.73 -8.59 -24.78
C LYS A 117 7.24 -9.19 -26.10
N LEU A 118 6.39 -10.22 -26.01
CA LEU A 118 5.76 -10.86 -27.17
C LEU A 118 4.43 -10.19 -27.53
N ARG A 119 4.06 -10.18 -28.81
CA ARG A 119 2.70 -9.78 -29.22
C ARG A 119 1.61 -10.73 -28.72
N SER A 120 1.93 -12.01 -28.58
CA SER A 120 1.00 -13.03 -28.05
C SER A 120 0.74 -12.89 -26.55
N THR A 121 1.70 -12.33 -25.80
CA THR A 121 1.59 -12.07 -24.36
C THR A 121 2.08 -10.64 -24.10
N PRO A 122 1.19 -9.64 -24.14
CA PRO A 122 1.56 -8.22 -24.22
C PRO A 122 2.11 -7.63 -22.90
N LYS A 123 2.41 -8.46 -21.90
CA LYS A 123 3.25 -8.09 -20.75
C LYS A 123 4.70 -8.48 -21.07
N PRO A 124 5.70 -7.63 -20.77
CA PRO A 124 7.08 -8.09 -20.85
C PRO A 124 7.30 -9.25 -19.87
N GLU A 125 8.24 -10.13 -20.19
CA GLU A 125 8.95 -10.94 -19.21
C GLU A 125 10.10 -10.13 -18.64
N HIS A 126 10.50 -10.38 -17.40
CA HIS A 126 11.76 -9.88 -16.84
C HIS A 126 12.59 -11.04 -16.31
N ALA A 127 13.84 -11.14 -16.74
CA ALA A 127 14.76 -12.19 -16.33
C ALA A 127 16.17 -11.66 -16.08
N PHE A 128 16.89 -12.27 -15.13
CA PHE A 128 18.32 -12.11 -14.99
C PHE A 128 19.00 -13.31 -15.64
N VAL A 129 19.82 -13.07 -16.66
CA VAL A 129 20.44 -14.14 -17.46
C VAL A 129 21.94 -13.92 -17.51
N ALA A 130 22.71 -14.92 -17.09
CA ALA A 130 24.17 -14.89 -17.23
C ALA A 130 24.56 -14.92 -18.71
N TYR A 131 25.66 -14.26 -19.07
CA TYR A 131 26.14 -14.23 -20.47
C TYR A 131 26.21 -15.63 -21.12
N PRO A 132 26.76 -16.67 -20.47
CA PRO A 132 26.83 -18.01 -21.07
C PRO A 132 25.45 -18.66 -21.29
N ASP A 133 24.43 -18.23 -20.55
CA ASP A 133 23.08 -18.80 -20.58
C ASP A 133 22.15 -18.07 -21.57
N LEU A 134 22.60 -16.95 -22.15
CA LEU A 134 21.82 -16.20 -23.15
C LEU A 134 21.30 -17.08 -24.29
N PRO A 135 22.09 -18.00 -24.89
CA PRO A 135 21.58 -18.84 -25.97
C PRO A 135 20.47 -19.78 -25.52
N ALA A 136 20.58 -20.37 -24.33
CA ALA A 136 19.55 -21.24 -23.78
C ALA A 136 18.26 -20.46 -23.52
N TYR A 137 18.38 -19.27 -22.93
CA TYR A 137 17.26 -18.35 -22.68
C TYR A 137 16.52 -17.99 -23.98
N PHE A 138 17.22 -17.47 -24.99
CA PHE A 138 16.56 -17.05 -26.24
C PHE A 138 15.98 -18.23 -27.03
N LYS A 139 16.62 -19.41 -27.02
CA LYS A 139 16.03 -20.63 -27.62
C LYS A 139 14.73 -21.01 -26.91
N GLU A 140 14.73 -21.01 -25.58
CA GLU A 140 13.53 -21.29 -24.81
C GLU A 140 12.40 -20.31 -25.16
N LYS A 141 12.68 -19.00 -25.28
CA LYS A 141 11.64 -17.99 -25.65
C LYS A 141 11.15 -18.11 -27.07
N LEU A 142 12.00 -18.60 -27.97
CA LEU A 142 11.63 -18.91 -29.34
C LEU A 142 10.76 -20.17 -29.45
N GLU A 143 10.86 -21.10 -28.50
CA GLU A 143 10.14 -22.38 -28.49
C GLU A 143 8.85 -22.34 -27.63
N LYS A 144 8.87 -21.68 -26.46
CA LYS A 144 7.74 -21.58 -25.55
C LYS A 144 6.75 -20.49 -26.00
N LYS A 145 5.50 -20.89 -26.23
CA LYS A 145 4.37 -19.97 -26.48
C LYS A 145 3.79 -19.32 -25.21
N THR A 146 4.43 -19.50 -24.05
CA THR A 146 3.99 -18.96 -22.76
C THR A 146 5.19 -18.44 -21.98
N ILE A 147 5.05 -17.24 -21.43
CA ILE A 147 6.04 -16.48 -20.67
C ILE A 147 5.64 -16.47 -19.18
N ASP A 148 6.61 -16.55 -18.28
CA ASP A 148 6.40 -16.31 -16.85
C ASP A 148 6.11 -14.83 -16.63
N SER A 149 5.05 -14.50 -15.88
CA SER A 149 4.65 -13.11 -15.65
C SER A 149 5.70 -12.31 -14.90
N ILE A 150 5.90 -11.02 -15.24
CA ILE A 150 6.63 -10.07 -14.39
C ILE A 150 6.17 -10.20 -12.94
N ASP A 151 7.13 -10.42 -12.04
CA ASP A 151 6.89 -10.25 -10.62
C ASP A 151 6.72 -8.76 -10.31
N ILE A 152 5.70 -8.48 -9.51
CA ILE A 152 5.29 -7.18 -8.98
C ILE A 152 6.46 -6.39 -8.43
N GLU A 153 7.33 -7.06 -7.71
CA GLU A 153 8.44 -6.39 -7.04
C GLU A 153 9.43 -5.84 -8.06
N SER A 154 9.64 -6.53 -9.19
CA SER A 154 10.46 -6.02 -10.29
C SER A 154 9.81 -4.78 -10.89
N LEU A 155 8.51 -4.85 -11.21
CA LEU A 155 7.75 -3.71 -11.72
C LEU A 155 7.77 -2.51 -10.79
N ILE A 156 7.55 -2.72 -9.49
CA ILE A 156 7.55 -1.65 -8.51
C ILE A 156 8.94 -1.06 -8.37
N LYS A 157 9.98 -1.90 -8.34
CA LYS A 157 11.36 -1.44 -8.32
C LYS A 157 11.63 -0.56 -9.54
N GLU A 158 11.23 -1.00 -10.72
CA GLU A 158 11.34 -0.24 -11.96
C GLU A 158 10.60 1.08 -11.85
N ILE A 159 9.33 1.08 -11.44
CA ILE A 159 8.54 2.30 -11.31
C ILE A 159 9.09 3.23 -10.21
N LYS A 160 9.73 2.71 -9.15
CA LYS A 160 10.42 3.51 -8.14
C LYS A 160 11.70 4.14 -8.67
N GLU A 161 12.48 3.41 -9.48
CA GLU A 161 13.64 3.98 -10.20
C GLU A 161 13.19 5.13 -11.13
N LEU A 162 12.03 4.95 -11.78
CA LEU A 162 11.38 5.98 -12.58
C LEU A 162 10.92 7.18 -11.75
N GLU A 163 10.39 6.95 -10.55
CA GLU A 163 9.99 8.01 -9.63
C GLU A 163 11.17 8.84 -9.11
N ALA A 164 12.32 8.21 -8.88
CA ALA A 164 13.53 8.94 -8.51
C ALA A 164 13.91 9.97 -9.58
N SER A 165 13.71 9.61 -10.86
CA SER A 165 13.89 10.53 -12.00
C SER A 165 12.81 11.63 -12.03
N LEU A 166 11.56 11.32 -11.62
CA LEU A 166 10.46 12.29 -11.47
C LEU A 166 10.73 13.35 -10.39
N LYS A 167 11.31 12.94 -9.26
CA LYS A 167 11.63 13.85 -8.16
C LYS A 167 12.53 15.00 -8.59
N GLU A 168 13.45 14.75 -9.51
CA GLU A 168 14.33 15.76 -10.09
C GLU A 168 13.62 16.69 -11.08
N LEU A 169 12.44 16.31 -11.57
CA LEU A 169 11.61 17.15 -12.46
C LEU A 169 10.82 18.20 -11.68
N LEU A 170 10.54 17.94 -10.40
CA LEU A 170 9.74 18.84 -9.57
C LEU A 170 10.59 19.99 -9.01
N PRO A 171 10.09 21.24 -9.08
CA PRO A 171 10.79 22.40 -8.55
C PRO A 171 10.92 22.31 -7.04
N SER A 172 11.92 23.01 -6.48
CA SER A 172 12.09 23.08 -5.03
C SER A 172 10.87 23.68 -4.32
N VAL A 173 10.67 23.26 -3.06
CA VAL A 173 9.58 23.77 -2.24
C VAL A 173 9.86 25.24 -1.93
N ASN A 174 9.00 26.12 -2.43
CA ASN A 174 9.07 27.56 -2.25
C ASN A 174 7.65 28.11 -2.05
N LYS A 175 7.49 29.43 -1.95
CA LYS A 175 6.17 30.04 -1.72
C LYS A 175 5.13 29.71 -2.81
N SER A 176 5.54 29.54 -4.07
CA SER A 176 4.62 29.24 -5.18
C SER A 176 4.26 27.75 -5.27
N THR A 177 5.13 26.85 -4.80
CA THR A 177 4.89 25.39 -4.79
C THR A 177 4.34 24.88 -3.45
N ALA A 178 4.53 25.62 -2.35
CA ALA A 178 4.04 25.27 -1.02
C ALA A 178 2.52 25.05 -0.98
N ARG A 179 1.76 25.73 -1.84
CA ARG A 179 0.31 25.53 -1.97
C ARG A 179 -0.02 24.12 -2.46
N LEU A 180 0.67 23.63 -3.50
CA LEU A 180 0.49 22.27 -4.00
C LEU A 180 0.78 21.24 -2.91
N PHE A 181 1.94 21.36 -2.26
CA PHE A 181 2.35 20.40 -1.25
C PHE A 181 1.45 20.42 -0.02
N ARG A 182 0.89 21.58 0.34
CA ARG A 182 -0.15 21.71 1.35
C ARG A 182 -1.43 20.99 0.94
N THR A 183 -1.86 21.13 -0.32
CA THR A 183 -3.03 20.43 -0.85
C THR A 183 -2.84 18.91 -0.87
N ILE A 184 -1.64 18.42 -1.18
CA ILE A 184 -1.32 16.99 -1.20
C ILE A 184 -1.29 16.41 0.22
N LEU A 185 -0.57 17.07 1.12
CA LEU A 185 -0.30 16.56 2.47
C LEU A 185 -1.29 17.07 3.54
N GLY A 186 -2.30 17.86 3.18
CA GLY A 186 -3.39 18.29 4.07
C GLY A 186 -2.98 19.13 5.27
N TYR A 187 -1.91 19.92 5.15
CA TYR A 187 -1.38 20.70 6.26
C TYR A 187 -2.10 22.06 6.44
N THR A 188 -2.31 22.50 7.67
CA THR A 188 -2.86 23.84 8.00
C THR A 188 -1.80 24.94 7.85
N ASP A 189 -2.21 26.21 7.84
CA ASP A 189 -1.30 27.38 7.76
C ASP A 189 -0.20 27.40 8.84
N ASP A 190 -0.43 26.77 9.99
CA ASP A 190 0.54 26.64 11.08
C ASP A 190 1.69 25.66 10.78
N MET A 191 1.57 24.88 9.70
CA MET A 191 2.55 23.89 9.24
C MET A 191 3.31 24.34 7.98
N LYS A 192 3.30 25.64 7.64
CA LYS A 192 4.09 26.23 6.53
C LYS A 192 5.56 25.81 6.52
N ASN A 193 6.15 25.63 7.70
CA ASN A 193 7.56 25.23 7.82
C ASN A 193 7.78 23.73 7.60
N PHE A 194 6.78 22.87 7.80
CA PHE A 194 6.97 21.41 7.69
C PHE A 194 7.22 20.97 6.25
N ALA A 195 6.49 21.51 5.27
CA ALA A 195 6.70 21.18 3.86
C ALA A 195 8.04 21.71 3.33
N LEU A 196 8.51 22.86 3.84
CA LEU A 196 9.83 23.41 3.54
C LEU A 196 10.95 22.58 4.21
N GLU A 197 10.73 22.11 5.45
CA GLU A 197 11.67 21.28 6.20
C GLU A 197 11.71 19.82 5.69
N ASN A 198 10.67 19.36 5.00
CA ASN A 198 10.54 18.01 4.46
C ASN A 198 10.31 18.02 2.94
N GLU A 199 11.05 18.87 2.21
CA GLU A 199 10.95 19.00 0.75
C GLU A 199 11.01 17.65 0.02
N GLY A 200 11.86 16.73 0.49
CA GLY A 200 11.96 15.38 -0.07
C GLY A 200 10.65 14.61 -0.03
N VAL A 201 9.93 14.65 1.11
CA VAL A 201 8.64 13.94 1.29
C VAL A 201 7.58 14.53 0.38
N ALA A 202 7.54 15.86 0.32
CA ALA A 202 6.56 16.59 -0.46
C ALA A 202 6.73 16.32 -1.96
N LYS A 203 7.97 16.39 -2.46
CA LYS A 203 8.31 16.02 -3.84
C LYS A 203 7.98 14.56 -4.14
N ASN A 204 8.35 13.63 -3.25
CA ASN A 204 8.01 12.23 -3.43
C ASN A 204 6.49 12.06 -3.58
N ALA A 205 5.69 12.57 -2.64
CA ALA A 205 4.22 12.45 -2.70
C ALA A 205 3.62 13.02 -4.00
N ALA A 206 4.14 14.14 -4.50
CA ALA A 206 3.73 14.73 -5.78
C ALA A 206 4.11 13.85 -6.98
N SER A 207 5.32 13.29 -6.99
CA SER A 207 5.76 12.35 -8.03
C SER A 207 4.86 11.11 -8.08
N TYR A 208 4.47 10.57 -6.90
CA TYR A 208 3.55 9.42 -6.83
C TYR A 208 2.16 9.74 -7.35
N ILE A 209 1.58 10.88 -6.97
CA ILE A 209 0.29 11.30 -7.53
C ILE A 209 0.38 11.40 -9.06
N PHE A 210 1.45 11.97 -9.60
CA PHE A 210 1.60 12.12 -11.04
C PHE A 210 1.74 10.78 -11.75
N LEU A 211 2.53 9.88 -11.19
CA LEU A 211 2.66 8.51 -11.68
C LEU A 211 1.32 7.77 -11.62
N ASP A 212 0.58 7.88 -10.53
CA ASP A 212 -0.75 7.29 -10.37
C ASP A 212 -1.73 7.83 -11.41
N GLN A 213 -1.70 9.13 -11.68
CA GLN A 213 -2.49 9.76 -12.74
C GLN A 213 -2.16 9.19 -14.12
N LEU A 214 -0.88 8.98 -14.45
CA LEU A 214 -0.45 8.40 -15.72
C LEU A 214 -0.87 6.93 -15.86
N ILE A 215 -0.64 6.12 -14.82
CA ILE A 215 -1.04 4.69 -14.82
C ILE A 215 -2.57 4.60 -14.92
N PHE A 216 -3.30 5.37 -14.13
CA PHE A 216 -4.76 5.35 -14.13
C PHE A 216 -5.33 5.83 -15.47
N TYR A 217 -4.75 6.87 -16.08
CA TYR A 217 -5.13 7.28 -17.45
C TYR A 217 -4.92 6.15 -18.45
N HIS A 218 -3.77 5.49 -18.39
CA HIS A 218 -3.45 4.37 -19.28
C HIS A 218 -4.47 3.24 -19.14
N LEU A 219 -4.83 2.86 -17.91
CA LEU A 219 -5.88 1.88 -17.63
C LEU A 219 -7.24 2.29 -18.23
N LEU A 220 -7.66 3.53 -18.03
CA LEU A 220 -8.90 4.07 -18.61
C LEU A 220 -8.89 4.03 -20.14
N SER A 221 -7.77 4.42 -20.76
CA SER A 221 -7.64 4.47 -22.21
C SER A 221 -7.66 3.09 -22.87
N HIS A 222 -7.10 2.08 -22.19
CA HIS A 222 -7.19 0.71 -22.67
C HIS A 222 -8.61 0.15 -22.56
N HIS A 223 -9.28 0.48 -21.46
CA HIS A 223 -10.63 -0.02 -21.17
C HIS A 223 -11.69 0.58 -22.09
N ASN A 224 -11.63 1.90 -22.32
CA ASN A 224 -12.57 2.61 -23.17
C ASN A 224 -11.83 3.59 -24.10
N PRO A 225 -11.18 3.08 -25.16
CA PRO A 225 -10.37 3.90 -26.07
C PRO A 225 -11.17 4.94 -26.87
N LYS A 226 -12.48 4.71 -27.02
CA LYS A 226 -13.39 5.68 -27.67
C LYS A 226 -13.59 6.92 -26.82
N LYS A 227 -13.69 6.74 -25.50
CA LYS A 227 -13.92 7.82 -24.53
C LYS A 227 -12.60 8.46 -24.09
N TYR A 228 -11.57 7.65 -23.89
CA TYR A 228 -10.24 8.05 -23.44
C TYR A 228 -9.21 7.60 -24.47
N PRO A 229 -8.78 8.48 -25.39
CA PRO A 229 -7.84 8.08 -26.44
C PRO A 229 -6.48 7.68 -25.84
N PRO A 230 -5.85 6.57 -26.29
CA PRO A 230 -4.50 6.21 -25.86
C PRO A 230 -3.50 7.35 -26.12
N MET A 231 -2.59 7.58 -25.17
CA MET A 231 -1.58 8.62 -25.33
C MET A 231 -0.62 8.28 -26.47
N ASN A 232 -0.52 9.16 -27.46
CA ASN A 232 0.48 9.05 -28.51
C ASN A 232 1.78 9.75 -28.09
N VAL A 233 2.75 9.00 -27.57
CA VAL A 233 4.02 9.53 -27.07
C VAL A 233 4.78 10.36 -28.11
N SER A 234 4.77 9.91 -29.37
CA SER A 234 5.47 10.61 -30.46
C SER A 234 4.85 11.97 -30.81
N ALA A 235 3.58 12.20 -30.46
CA ALA A 235 2.88 13.46 -30.68
C ALA A 235 3.00 14.44 -29.50
N ILE A 236 3.54 13.99 -28.35
CA ILE A 236 3.73 14.84 -27.18
C ILE A 236 4.97 15.69 -27.39
N THR A 237 4.78 17.00 -27.52
CA THR A 237 5.85 17.99 -27.66
C THR A 237 5.89 18.96 -26.50
N SER A 238 4.80 19.07 -25.75
CA SER A 238 4.63 19.98 -24.64
C SER A 238 3.82 19.35 -23.49
N LYS A 239 3.84 20.00 -22.33
CA LYS A 239 3.01 19.61 -21.18
C LYS A 239 1.50 19.77 -21.45
N ASP A 240 1.13 20.66 -22.36
CA ASP A 240 -0.27 20.90 -22.72
C ASP A 240 -0.85 19.70 -23.50
N ASP A 241 -0.01 19.00 -24.26
CA ASP A 241 -0.41 17.75 -24.94
C ASP A 241 -0.79 16.67 -23.93
N VAL A 242 -0.03 16.53 -22.84
CA VAL A 242 -0.37 15.59 -21.73
C VAL A 242 -1.63 16.07 -21.00
N LYS A 243 -1.73 17.37 -20.75
CA LYS A 243 -2.87 17.98 -20.07
C LYS A 243 -4.18 17.79 -20.84
N PHE A 244 -4.15 17.79 -22.17
CA PHE A 244 -5.32 17.49 -23.01
C PHE A 244 -5.94 16.13 -22.65
N TYR A 245 -5.12 15.10 -22.49
CA TYR A 245 -5.59 13.78 -22.09
C TYR A 245 -6.20 13.79 -20.68
N PHE A 246 -5.58 14.49 -19.72
CA PHE A 246 -6.11 14.60 -18.36
C PHE A 246 -7.44 15.36 -18.30
N LEU A 247 -7.60 16.41 -19.12
CA LEU A 247 -8.85 17.17 -19.22
C LEU A 247 -10.02 16.31 -19.72
N LYS A 248 -9.77 15.35 -20.62
CA LYS A 248 -10.79 14.38 -21.07
C LYS A 248 -11.32 13.52 -19.93
N VAL A 249 -10.51 13.23 -18.93
CA VAL A 249 -10.94 12.47 -17.75
C VAL A 249 -11.76 13.35 -16.80
N LEU A 250 -11.40 14.63 -16.67
CA LEU A 250 -12.09 15.60 -15.82
C LEU A 250 -13.52 15.90 -16.29
N GLU A 251 -13.80 15.70 -17.59
CA GLU A 251 -15.14 15.74 -18.19
C GLU A 251 -16.07 14.64 -17.60
N PHE A 252 -15.53 13.54 -17.05
CA PHE A 252 -16.29 12.33 -16.64
C PHE A 252 -15.97 11.80 -15.23
N ASP A 253 -15.96 12.69 -14.23
CA ASP A 253 -16.09 12.40 -12.78
C ASP A 253 -14.96 11.62 -12.05
N PHE A 254 -13.86 11.22 -12.70
CA PHE A 254 -12.61 10.89 -11.97
C PHE A 254 -11.84 12.14 -11.51
N ARG A 255 -12.57 13.24 -11.28
CA ARG A 255 -12.06 14.54 -10.83
C ARG A 255 -11.20 14.46 -9.58
N PRO A 256 -11.50 13.64 -8.57
CA PRO A 256 -10.64 13.54 -7.40
C PRO A 256 -9.22 13.10 -7.75
N VAL A 257 -9.05 12.29 -8.81
CA VAL A 257 -7.75 11.76 -9.23
C VAL A 257 -6.93 12.83 -9.97
N PHE A 258 -7.56 13.54 -10.91
CA PHE A 258 -6.89 14.46 -11.85
C PHE A 258 -7.00 15.95 -11.48
N SER A 259 -7.64 16.30 -10.36
CA SER A 259 -7.76 17.69 -9.89
C SER A 259 -6.44 18.30 -9.43
N ILE A 260 -5.48 17.45 -9.04
CA ILE A 260 -4.14 17.86 -8.63
C ILE A 260 -3.28 18.05 -9.88
N ASP A 261 -3.11 19.30 -10.33
CA ASP A 261 -2.35 19.65 -11.53
C ASP A 261 -0.83 19.66 -11.25
N ILE A 262 -0.22 18.46 -11.19
CA ILE A 262 1.24 18.31 -11.04
C ILE A 262 1.98 18.79 -12.29
N LEU A 263 1.39 18.57 -13.49
CA LEU A 263 1.96 18.96 -14.79
C LEU A 263 2.34 20.44 -14.83
N LYS A 264 1.54 21.32 -14.23
CA LYS A 264 1.84 22.76 -14.12
C LYS A 264 3.24 23.06 -13.57
N PHE A 265 3.74 22.22 -12.66
CA PHE A 265 4.99 22.45 -11.95
C PHE A 265 6.21 21.81 -12.62
N ILE A 266 6.03 20.85 -13.53
CA ILE A 266 7.13 20.26 -14.30
C ILE A 266 7.69 21.33 -15.24
N ALA A 267 9.01 21.47 -15.38
CA ALA A 267 9.59 22.46 -16.31
C ALA A 267 9.41 22.03 -17.79
N PRO A 268 9.15 22.95 -18.75
CA PRO A 268 8.96 22.62 -20.18
C PRO A 268 10.08 21.77 -20.78
N GLU A 269 11.31 22.05 -20.40
CA GLU A 269 12.53 21.38 -20.86
C GLU A 269 12.61 19.91 -20.40
N ARG A 270 11.74 19.51 -19.47
CA ARG A 270 11.69 18.15 -18.90
C ARG A 270 10.58 17.29 -19.50
N ILE A 271 9.95 17.72 -20.60
CA ILE A 271 8.89 16.94 -21.27
C ILE A 271 9.39 15.57 -21.74
N GLU A 272 10.66 15.44 -22.10
CA GLU A 272 11.24 14.16 -22.53
C GLU A 272 11.23 13.12 -21.39
N ALA A 273 11.48 13.55 -20.16
CA ALA A 273 11.38 12.65 -19.02
C ALA A 273 9.93 12.18 -18.77
N VAL A 274 8.93 13.03 -19.05
CA VAL A 274 7.51 12.64 -19.00
C VAL A 274 7.19 11.63 -20.09
N LYS A 275 7.69 11.81 -21.32
CA LYS A 275 7.55 10.85 -22.42
C LYS A 275 8.12 9.48 -22.06
N ASN A 276 9.33 9.46 -21.48
CA ASN A 276 9.98 8.23 -21.03
C ASN A 276 9.13 7.45 -20.01
N LEU A 277 8.48 8.14 -19.09
CA LEU A 277 7.58 7.52 -18.11
C LEU A 277 6.33 6.94 -18.74
N ILE A 278 5.71 7.68 -19.67
CA ILE A 278 4.54 7.20 -20.40
C ILE A 278 4.92 5.96 -21.22
N SER A 279 6.06 6.00 -21.92
CA SER A 279 6.60 4.85 -22.66
C SER A 279 6.84 3.64 -21.75
N ALA A 280 7.39 3.85 -20.55
CA ALA A 280 7.58 2.78 -19.59
C ALA A 280 6.25 2.16 -19.12
N ILE A 281 5.24 2.98 -18.81
CA ILE A 281 3.90 2.49 -18.43
C ILE A 281 3.29 1.66 -19.58
N ILE A 282 3.37 2.14 -20.82
CA ILE A 282 2.90 1.41 -22.00
C ILE A 282 3.68 0.09 -22.18
N PHE A 283 5.00 0.13 -21.96
CA PHE A 283 5.87 -1.04 -22.06
C PHE A 283 5.49 -2.12 -21.05
N PHE A 284 5.37 -1.78 -19.77
CA PHE A 284 5.00 -2.71 -18.72
C PHE A 284 3.56 -3.22 -18.79
N ALA A 285 2.71 -2.50 -19.51
CA ALA A 285 1.35 -2.91 -19.84
C ALA A 285 0.50 -3.32 -18.62
N PRO A 286 0.34 -2.43 -17.61
CA PRO A 286 -0.38 -2.74 -16.38
C PRO A 286 -1.86 -3.09 -16.59
N GLN A 287 -2.45 -2.79 -17.74
CA GLN A 287 -3.83 -3.17 -18.07
C GLN A 287 -4.07 -4.68 -18.07
N TYR A 288 -3.04 -5.49 -18.23
CA TYR A 288 -3.18 -6.95 -18.23
C TYR A 288 -3.02 -7.54 -16.83
N PHE A 289 -2.73 -6.71 -15.82
CA PHE A 289 -2.65 -7.14 -14.44
C PHE A 289 -4.03 -7.42 -13.87
N ASP A 290 -4.12 -8.43 -13.01
CA ASP A 290 -5.34 -8.63 -12.25
C ASP A 290 -5.56 -7.48 -11.24
N LYS A 291 -6.75 -7.40 -10.68
CA LYS A 291 -7.14 -6.29 -9.80
C LYS A 291 -6.35 -6.27 -8.50
N ASP A 292 -5.94 -7.42 -7.98
CA ASP A 292 -5.18 -7.51 -6.74
C ASP A 292 -3.74 -7.04 -6.96
N LEU A 293 -3.17 -7.38 -8.12
CA LEU A 293 -1.89 -6.94 -8.63
C LEU A 293 -1.86 -5.42 -8.81
N LEU A 294 -2.89 -4.84 -9.43
CA LEU A 294 -3.04 -3.38 -9.53
C LEU A 294 -3.18 -2.72 -8.16
N GLY A 295 -4.02 -3.27 -7.26
CA GLY A 295 -4.14 -2.75 -5.90
C GLY A 295 -2.81 -2.76 -5.14
N ARG A 296 -2.02 -3.84 -5.27
CA ARG A 296 -0.67 -3.94 -4.69
C ARG A 296 0.30 -2.93 -5.30
N LEU A 297 0.19 -2.67 -6.61
CA LEU A 297 0.98 -1.65 -7.28
C LEU A 297 0.77 -0.29 -6.61
N PHE A 298 -0.45 0.25 -6.64
CA PHE A 298 -0.78 1.55 -6.03
C PHE A 298 -0.45 1.60 -4.53
N HIS A 299 -0.63 0.48 -3.82
CA HIS A 299 -0.24 0.37 -2.41
C HIS A 299 1.27 0.51 -2.21
N LYS A 300 2.10 -0.16 -3.03
CA LYS A 300 3.55 -0.25 -2.86
C LYS A 300 4.34 0.86 -3.55
N LEU A 301 3.72 1.59 -4.48
CA LEU A 301 4.33 2.76 -5.11
C LEU A 301 4.76 3.76 -4.03
N ILE A 302 3.92 4.03 -3.03
CA ILE A 302 4.22 4.99 -1.96
C ILE A 302 5.51 4.58 -1.20
N PRO A 303 6.57 5.41 -1.15
CA PRO A 303 7.81 5.09 -0.48
C PRO A 303 7.64 5.03 1.02
N MET A 304 8.51 4.25 1.64
CA MET A 304 8.56 4.11 3.08
C MET A 304 8.85 5.41 3.81
N GLU A 305 9.66 6.26 3.19
CA GLU A 305 10.02 7.58 3.71
C GLU A 305 8.78 8.47 3.82
N VAL A 306 7.90 8.44 2.80
CA VAL A 306 6.65 9.21 2.81
C VAL A 306 5.72 8.67 3.90
N ARG A 307 5.52 7.34 3.95
CA ARG A 307 4.65 6.69 4.94
C ARG A 307 5.05 6.97 6.38
N ARG A 308 6.35 6.86 6.69
CA ARG A 308 6.89 7.10 8.03
C ARG A 308 6.75 8.57 8.44
N GLU A 309 7.00 9.50 7.52
CA GLU A 309 6.90 10.94 7.83
C GLU A 309 5.46 11.41 8.03
N VAL A 310 4.48 10.75 7.41
CA VAL A 310 3.04 10.99 7.68
C VAL A 310 2.44 10.06 8.74
N ALA A 311 3.25 9.19 9.36
CA ALA A 311 2.83 8.16 10.32
C ALA A 311 1.67 7.27 9.81
N ALA A 312 1.68 6.95 8.51
CA ALA A 312 0.71 6.05 7.89
C ALA A 312 1.25 4.61 7.88
N TYR A 313 0.76 3.78 8.80
CA TYR A 313 0.95 2.32 8.75
C TYR A 313 -0.17 1.74 7.91
N TYR A 314 0.14 1.25 6.71
CA TYR A 314 -0.88 0.67 5.85
C TYR A 314 -1.08 -0.81 6.14
N THR A 315 -2.33 -1.24 6.13
CA THR A 315 -2.71 -2.64 6.34
C THR A 315 -2.27 -3.48 5.14
N MET A 316 -1.62 -4.63 5.39
CA MET A 316 -1.29 -5.57 4.32
C MET A 316 -2.59 -6.06 3.62
N PRO A 317 -2.62 -6.22 2.29
CA PRO A 317 -3.82 -6.68 1.58
C PRO A 317 -4.39 -7.99 2.13
N THR A 318 -3.55 -8.97 2.45
CA THR A 318 -3.95 -10.26 3.04
C THR A 318 -4.55 -10.09 4.44
N SER A 319 -4.04 -9.15 5.24
CA SER A 319 -4.61 -8.80 6.53
C SER A 319 -5.98 -8.14 6.40
N ALA A 320 -6.13 -7.22 5.43
CA ALA A 320 -7.39 -6.55 5.14
C ALA A 320 -8.45 -7.54 4.65
N GLU A 321 -8.08 -8.47 3.78
CA GLU A 321 -8.92 -9.58 3.32
C GLU A 321 -9.42 -10.43 4.49
N LEU A 322 -8.51 -10.87 5.37
CA LEU A 322 -8.87 -11.68 6.54
C LEU A 322 -9.81 -10.91 7.50
N LEU A 323 -9.51 -9.64 7.79
CA LEU A 323 -10.34 -8.79 8.65
C LEU A 323 -11.76 -8.62 8.07
N ALA A 324 -11.86 -8.27 6.78
CA ALA A 324 -13.14 -8.10 6.08
C ALA A 324 -13.91 -9.43 6.00
N GLY A 325 -13.22 -10.54 5.71
CA GLY A 325 -13.83 -11.85 5.62
C GLY A 325 -14.43 -12.35 6.94
N LEU A 326 -13.75 -12.10 8.06
CA LEU A 326 -14.25 -12.45 9.40
C LEU A 326 -15.38 -11.52 9.87
N ALA A 327 -15.37 -10.25 9.48
CA ALA A 327 -16.34 -9.25 9.91
C ALA A 327 -17.63 -9.20 9.07
N ILE A 328 -17.54 -9.45 7.76
CA ILE A 328 -18.65 -9.26 6.81
C ILE A 328 -19.24 -10.61 6.44
N GLN A 329 -20.46 -10.87 6.94
CA GLN A 329 -21.24 -12.09 6.68
C GLN A 329 -22.51 -11.84 5.85
N ASP A 330 -22.83 -10.58 5.55
CA ASP A 330 -24.00 -10.15 4.76
C ASP A 330 -23.55 -9.05 3.78
N TYR A 331 -24.03 -9.09 2.54
CA TYR A 331 -23.73 -8.07 1.52
C TYR A 331 -24.58 -6.81 1.69
N ASN A 332 -25.70 -6.86 2.42
CA ASN A 332 -26.63 -5.75 2.61
C ASN A 332 -26.33 -4.93 3.89
N ILE A 333 -25.05 -4.59 4.09
CA ILE A 333 -24.58 -3.83 5.25
C ILE A 333 -24.00 -2.47 4.85
N ASN A 334 -24.13 -1.49 5.73
CA ASN A 334 -23.41 -0.22 5.61
C ASN A 334 -22.18 -0.22 6.50
N LEU A 335 -21.03 0.16 5.95
CA LEU A 335 -19.76 0.18 6.63
C LEU A 335 -19.03 1.51 6.50
N ILE A 336 -18.14 1.76 7.45
CA ILE A 336 -17.21 2.90 7.42
C ILE A 336 -15.81 2.50 7.85
N ASP A 337 -14.81 3.05 7.15
CA ASP A 337 -13.45 3.19 7.67
C ASP A 337 -13.16 4.67 8.03
N PRO A 338 -13.13 5.03 9.33
CA PRO A 338 -12.87 6.40 9.78
C PRO A 338 -11.39 6.83 9.65
N ALA A 339 -10.50 5.97 9.19
CA ALA A 339 -9.10 6.26 8.92
C ALA A 339 -8.63 5.47 7.70
N CYS A 340 -9.26 5.72 6.55
CA CYS A 340 -9.22 4.79 5.41
C CYS A 340 -7.85 4.64 4.74
N GLY A 341 -6.91 5.57 4.95
CA GLY A 341 -5.55 5.44 4.42
C GLY A 341 -5.55 5.27 2.90
N SER A 342 -4.76 4.32 2.40
CA SER A 342 -4.73 3.94 0.98
C SER A 342 -5.98 3.19 0.49
N GLY A 343 -6.90 2.84 1.39
CA GLY A 343 -8.16 2.17 1.04
C GLY A 343 -8.08 0.64 0.99
N ALA A 344 -6.98 0.01 1.43
CA ALA A 344 -6.83 -1.44 1.41
C ALA A 344 -7.99 -2.19 2.09
N ILE A 345 -8.43 -1.71 3.27
CA ILE A 345 -9.57 -2.26 4.00
C ILE A 345 -10.90 -2.02 3.26
N LEU A 346 -11.07 -0.85 2.63
CA LEU A 346 -12.26 -0.54 1.84
C LEU A 346 -12.36 -1.43 0.60
N VAL A 347 -11.24 -1.69 -0.08
CA VAL A 347 -11.17 -2.62 -1.21
C VAL A 347 -11.47 -4.05 -0.78
N ALA A 348 -10.84 -4.54 0.29
CA ALA A 348 -11.13 -5.87 0.83
C ALA A 348 -12.61 -6.02 1.22
N SER A 349 -13.19 -4.97 1.80
CA SER A 349 -14.62 -4.92 2.13
C SER A 349 -15.49 -4.96 0.87
N TYR A 350 -15.16 -4.17 -0.16
CA TYR A 350 -15.84 -4.20 -1.45
C TYR A 350 -15.81 -5.61 -2.07
N GLN A 351 -14.64 -6.24 -2.11
CA GLN A 351 -14.45 -7.59 -2.66
C GLN A 351 -15.28 -8.61 -1.88
N ARG A 352 -15.34 -8.50 -0.54
CA ARG A 352 -16.15 -9.40 0.30
C ARG A 352 -17.65 -9.20 0.09
N LEU A 353 -18.13 -7.97 0.02
CA LEU A 353 -19.55 -7.67 -0.28
C LEU A 353 -19.95 -8.21 -1.65
N ARG A 354 -19.08 -8.03 -2.66
CA ARG A 354 -19.26 -8.59 -4.00
C ARG A 354 -19.33 -10.11 -3.96
N TYR A 355 -18.39 -10.77 -3.30
CA TYR A 355 -18.36 -12.23 -3.19
C TYR A 355 -19.65 -12.79 -2.57
N LEU A 356 -20.14 -12.17 -1.49
CA LEU A 356 -21.38 -12.59 -0.83
C LEU A 356 -22.61 -12.36 -1.73
N TYR A 357 -22.66 -11.24 -2.46
CA TYR A 357 -23.72 -10.98 -3.42
C TYR A 357 -23.73 -12.03 -4.56
N GLU A 358 -22.57 -12.29 -5.17
CA GLU A 358 -22.44 -13.24 -6.28
C GLU A 358 -22.66 -14.71 -5.86
N LYS A 359 -22.62 -15.02 -4.55
CA LYS A 359 -22.98 -16.34 -4.04
C LYS A 359 -24.49 -16.59 -4.06
N GLU A 360 -25.29 -15.54 -3.90
CA GLU A 360 -26.76 -15.61 -3.81
C GLU A 360 -27.46 -15.18 -5.10
N HIS A 361 -26.76 -14.45 -5.97
CA HIS A 361 -27.31 -13.83 -7.18
C HIS A 361 -26.41 -14.06 -8.41
N CYS A 362 -26.82 -13.51 -9.55
CA CYS A 362 -26.01 -13.42 -10.76
C CYS A 362 -24.80 -12.45 -10.58
N PRO A 363 -23.83 -12.45 -11.51
CA PRO A 363 -22.68 -11.53 -11.48
C PRO A 363 -23.07 -10.07 -11.24
N ILE A 364 -22.20 -9.31 -10.55
CA ILE A 364 -22.49 -7.93 -10.14
C ILE A 364 -22.77 -7.00 -11.33
N THR A 365 -23.97 -6.40 -11.38
CA THR A 365 -24.34 -5.39 -12.38
C THR A 365 -23.67 -4.03 -12.08
N ASP A 366 -23.70 -3.10 -13.03
CA ASP A 366 -23.21 -1.72 -12.81
C ASP A 366 -24.00 -1.01 -11.70
N GLU A 367 -25.30 -1.28 -11.62
CA GLU A 367 -26.20 -0.74 -10.61
C GLU A 367 -25.81 -1.20 -9.20
N VAL A 368 -25.53 -2.50 -9.02
CA VAL A 368 -25.11 -3.04 -7.72
C VAL A 368 -23.74 -2.52 -7.34
N HIS A 369 -22.80 -2.45 -8.30
CA HIS A 369 -21.49 -1.83 -8.05
C HIS A 369 -21.63 -0.37 -7.58
N GLN A 370 -22.43 0.43 -8.29
CA GLN A 370 -22.70 1.82 -7.92
C GLN A 370 -23.37 1.93 -6.55
N LYS A 371 -24.31 1.03 -6.24
CA LYS A 371 -24.94 0.97 -4.91
C LYS A 371 -23.89 0.73 -3.81
N LEU A 372 -22.98 -0.23 -4.01
CA LEU A 372 -21.93 -0.52 -3.02
C LEU A 372 -21.05 0.72 -2.75
N LEU A 373 -20.63 1.44 -3.79
CA LEU A 373 -19.78 2.63 -3.65
C LEU A 373 -20.52 3.87 -3.13
N ARG A 374 -21.78 4.04 -3.55
CA ARG A 374 -22.59 5.22 -3.23
C ARG A 374 -23.32 5.11 -1.90
N GLU A 375 -23.60 3.91 -1.42
CA GLU A 375 -24.43 3.70 -0.23
C GLU A 375 -23.70 2.92 0.86
N ASN A 376 -23.15 1.75 0.52
CA ASN A 376 -22.64 0.79 1.52
C ASN A 376 -21.27 1.17 2.08
N ILE A 377 -20.33 1.62 1.24
CA ILE A 377 -18.93 1.82 1.62
C ILE A 377 -18.65 3.30 1.87
N THR A 378 -18.33 3.66 3.10
CA THR A 378 -17.90 5.01 3.47
C THR A 378 -16.44 5.00 3.93
N GLY A 379 -15.66 6.01 3.56
CA GLY A 379 -14.29 6.19 4.02
C GLY A 379 -14.02 7.64 4.40
N THR A 380 -13.26 7.86 5.46
CA THR A 380 -12.76 9.20 5.79
C THR A 380 -11.29 9.16 6.12
N ASP A 381 -10.56 10.17 5.68
CA ASP A 381 -9.20 10.40 6.13
C ASP A 381 -8.98 11.90 6.35
N ILE A 382 -8.06 12.24 7.25
CA ILE A 382 -7.62 13.63 7.42
C ILE A 382 -6.65 14.04 6.30
N MET A 383 -6.01 13.06 5.66
CA MET A 383 -4.97 13.28 4.66
C MET A 383 -5.53 13.23 3.24
N PRO A 384 -5.41 14.32 2.45
CA PRO A 384 -5.88 14.37 1.07
C PRO A 384 -5.25 13.28 0.20
N PHE A 385 -3.93 13.07 0.33
CA PHE A 385 -3.22 12.01 -0.38
C PHE A 385 -3.78 10.61 -0.10
N SER A 386 -4.02 10.25 1.17
CA SER A 386 -4.64 8.97 1.53
C SER A 386 -6.04 8.83 0.92
N ALA A 387 -6.89 9.84 1.11
CA ALA A 387 -8.25 9.81 0.59
C ALA A 387 -8.30 9.73 -0.95
N HIS A 388 -7.34 10.35 -1.64
CA HIS A 388 -7.15 10.26 -3.08
C HIS A 388 -6.81 8.83 -3.53
N LEU A 389 -5.85 8.18 -2.86
CA LEU A 389 -5.46 6.80 -3.15
C LEU A 389 -6.59 5.79 -2.90
N SER A 390 -7.34 5.98 -1.80
CA SER A 390 -8.53 5.18 -1.52
C SER A 390 -9.52 5.21 -2.69
N LEU A 391 -9.69 6.38 -3.31
CA LEU A 391 -10.59 6.56 -4.44
C LEU A 391 -10.07 5.86 -5.71
N ILE A 392 -8.77 5.96 -6.01
CA ILE A 392 -8.15 5.23 -7.13
C ILE A 392 -8.35 3.72 -6.95
N ASN A 393 -8.01 3.20 -5.77
CA ASN A 393 -8.08 1.78 -5.47
C ASN A 393 -9.50 1.20 -5.55
N LEU A 394 -10.51 1.99 -5.14
CA LEU A 394 -11.92 1.63 -5.34
C LEU A 394 -12.35 1.75 -6.80
N SER A 395 -11.88 2.76 -7.53
CA SER A 395 -12.21 2.98 -8.95
C SER A 395 -11.75 1.82 -9.84
N ILE A 396 -10.55 1.28 -9.60
CA ILE A 396 -9.98 0.17 -10.38
C ILE A 396 -10.78 -1.12 -10.23
N GLN A 397 -11.60 -1.23 -9.18
CA GLN A 397 -12.46 -2.41 -9.01
C GLN A 397 -13.46 -2.58 -10.16
N LYS A 398 -13.87 -1.50 -10.84
CA LYS A 398 -14.68 -1.55 -12.06
C LYS A 398 -14.58 -0.23 -12.85
N LEU A 399 -13.83 -0.23 -13.95
CA LEU A 399 -13.56 0.97 -14.76
C LEU A 399 -14.67 1.31 -15.78
N ASP A 400 -15.63 0.40 -16.02
CA ASP A 400 -16.74 0.61 -16.99
C ASP A 400 -17.79 1.61 -16.51
N VAL A 401 -17.79 1.90 -15.22
CA VAL A 401 -18.91 2.61 -14.60
C VAL A 401 -18.77 4.11 -14.84
N GLU A 402 -19.79 4.68 -15.47
CA GLU A 402 -19.86 6.12 -15.66
C GLU A 402 -20.19 6.83 -14.35
N SER A 403 -19.45 7.89 -14.04
CA SER A 403 -19.68 8.76 -12.88
C SER A 403 -19.85 8.02 -11.54
N PRO A 404 -18.85 7.24 -11.08
CA PRO A 404 -18.91 6.60 -9.78
C PRO A 404 -19.00 7.63 -8.66
N VAL A 405 -20.00 7.49 -7.79
CA VAL A 405 -20.18 8.36 -6.62
C VAL A 405 -19.57 7.67 -5.41
N PHE A 406 -18.44 8.18 -4.96
CA PHE A 406 -17.75 7.67 -3.78
C PHE A 406 -18.14 8.41 -2.50
N ARG A 407 -18.43 7.68 -1.43
CA ARG A 407 -18.55 8.24 -0.07
C ARG A 407 -17.19 8.29 0.65
N ILE A 408 -16.20 8.88 -0.03
CA ILE A 408 -14.88 9.20 0.55
C ILE A 408 -14.86 10.68 0.94
N ALA A 409 -14.45 11.02 2.16
CA ALA A 409 -14.40 12.40 2.64
C ALA A 409 -13.04 12.76 3.25
N LEU A 410 -12.61 14.00 3.02
CA LEU A 410 -11.44 14.61 3.65
C LEU A 410 -11.87 15.33 4.92
N MET A 411 -11.67 14.72 6.09
CA MET A 411 -12.06 15.32 7.37
C MET A 411 -11.36 14.69 8.58
N ASP A 412 -11.38 15.41 9.70
CA ASP A 412 -11.08 14.83 11.02
C ASP A 412 -12.26 13.96 11.47
N SER A 413 -12.08 12.63 11.39
CA SER A 413 -13.10 11.64 11.70
C SER A 413 -13.56 11.65 13.15
N THR A 414 -12.79 12.25 14.08
CA THR A 414 -13.22 12.39 15.48
C THR A 414 -14.48 13.25 15.62
N ARG A 415 -14.77 14.09 14.61
CA ARG A 415 -15.96 14.93 14.52
C ARG A 415 -17.18 14.22 13.91
N LEU A 416 -17.04 12.97 13.46
CA LEU A 416 -18.14 12.23 12.85
C LEU A 416 -19.31 12.08 13.83
N GLN A 417 -20.50 12.32 13.30
CA GLN A 417 -21.77 12.14 14.00
C GLN A 417 -22.79 11.61 13.02
N LYS A 418 -23.68 10.73 13.49
CA LYS A 418 -24.80 10.24 12.69
C LYS A 418 -25.68 11.39 12.20
N SER A 419 -26.26 11.21 11.02
CA SER A 419 -27.22 12.12 10.37
C SER A 419 -26.70 13.55 10.11
N LYS A 420 -25.43 13.85 10.40
CA LYS A 420 -24.77 15.08 9.97
C LYS A 420 -24.28 14.94 8.54
N GLU A 421 -24.37 16.04 7.80
CA GLU A 421 -23.85 16.10 6.43
C GLU A 421 -22.32 16.03 6.43
N ILE A 422 -21.81 15.17 5.57
CA ILE A 422 -20.39 14.98 5.29
C ILE A 422 -20.19 15.37 3.84
N VAL A 423 -19.32 16.35 3.61
CA VAL A 423 -18.95 16.78 2.26
C VAL A 423 -18.05 15.72 1.65
N ALA A 424 -18.48 15.15 0.53
CA ALA A 424 -17.66 14.17 -0.18
C ALA A 424 -16.44 14.85 -0.82
N LEU A 425 -15.33 14.12 -0.89
CA LEU A 425 -14.07 14.59 -1.46
C LEU A 425 -14.24 15.07 -2.91
N HIS A 426 -15.06 14.37 -3.70
CA HIS A 426 -15.32 14.74 -5.10
C HIS A 426 -16.06 16.07 -5.25
N ALA A 427 -16.81 16.50 -4.23
CA ALA A 427 -17.48 17.81 -4.21
C ALA A 427 -16.48 18.96 -4.00
N LEU A 428 -15.44 18.75 -3.19
CA LEU A 428 -14.39 19.75 -2.93
C LEU A 428 -13.61 20.08 -4.22
N PHE A 429 -13.31 19.06 -5.03
CA PHE A 429 -12.53 19.24 -6.25
C PHE A 429 -13.30 19.88 -7.41
N ARG A 430 -14.64 19.86 -7.38
CA ARG A 430 -15.48 20.60 -8.36
C ARG A 430 -15.32 22.12 -8.23
N HIS A 431 -15.25 22.63 -7.01
CA HIS A 431 -15.17 24.07 -6.72
C HIS A 431 -13.78 24.65 -7.01
N ALA A 432 -12.72 23.86 -6.82
CA ALA A 432 -11.36 24.26 -7.16
C ALA A 432 -11.16 24.49 -8.67
N GLN A 433 -11.99 23.89 -9.53
CA GLN A 433 -11.92 24.09 -10.98
C GLN A 433 -12.65 25.33 -11.47
N SER A 434 -13.75 25.76 -10.85
CA SER A 434 -14.39 27.03 -11.22
C SER A 434 -13.43 28.21 -11.07
N SER A 435 -12.57 28.21 -10.04
CA SER A 435 -11.54 29.25 -9.90
C SER A 435 -10.37 29.08 -10.88
N LEU A 436 -10.05 27.85 -11.31
CA LEU A 436 -9.00 27.59 -12.33
C LEU A 436 -9.46 27.91 -13.76
N MET A 437 -10.74 27.75 -14.08
CA MET A 437 -11.30 28.14 -15.38
C MET A 437 -11.43 29.67 -15.53
N ASP A 438 -11.70 30.40 -14.45
CA ASP A 438 -11.75 31.87 -14.47
C ASP A 438 -10.38 32.54 -14.71
N PHE A 439 -9.27 31.84 -14.49
CA PHE A 439 -7.92 32.34 -14.85
C PHE A 439 -7.65 32.38 -16.35
N THR A 440 -8.49 31.76 -17.19
CA THR A 440 -8.36 31.83 -18.65
C THR A 440 -9.02 33.08 -19.25
N LYS A 441 -9.75 33.87 -18.44
CA LYS A 441 -10.20 35.21 -18.83
C LYS A 441 -9.15 36.22 -18.34
N THR A 442 -8.31 36.65 -19.26
CA THR A 442 -7.44 37.82 -19.09
C THR A 442 -8.27 39.04 -18.70
N ASP A 443 -8.17 39.48 -17.45
CA ASP A 443 -8.42 40.87 -17.10
C ASP A 443 -7.14 41.50 -16.56
N LYS A 444 -6.54 42.33 -17.42
CA LYS A 444 -5.56 43.32 -17.05
C LYS A 444 -6.28 44.35 -16.16
N ASN A 445 -5.79 44.48 -14.93
CA ASN A 445 -6.05 45.51 -13.92
C ASN A 445 -6.80 44.98 -12.70
N THR A 446 -6.07 44.73 -11.61
CA THR A 446 -6.36 45.38 -10.33
C THR A 446 -5.21 45.17 -9.34
N SER A 447 -5.07 46.19 -8.51
CA SER A 447 -3.92 46.54 -7.69
C SER A 447 -3.70 45.62 -6.49
N ALA A 448 -2.46 45.64 -6.02
CA ALA A 448 -1.98 45.02 -4.80
C ALA A 448 -2.83 45.34 -3.56
N GLY A 449 -3.02 44.32 -2.72
CA GLY A 449 -3.44 44.48 -1.33
C GLY A 449 -4.71 43.75 -0.96
N GLN A 450 -4.67 42.42 -0.83
CA GLN A 450 -5.56 41.66 0.04
C GLN A 450 -4.88 40.35 0.45
N SER A 451 -4.86 40.10 1.75
CA SER A 451 -4.31 38.90 2.37
C SER A 451 -4.96 37.65 1.78
N ASP A 452 -4.13 36.76 1.23
CA ASP A 452 -4.49 35.42 0.74
C ASP A 452 -5.21 34.62 1.84
N LYS A 453 -6.55 34.68 1.87
CA LYS A 453 -7.37 33.67 2.53
C LYS A 453 -7.27 32.41 1.67
N THR A 454 -6.90 31.31 2.31
CA THR A 454 -6.68 29.98 1.75
C THR A 454 -7.87 29.50 0.91
N ASP A 455 -7.68 29.27 -0.40
CA ASP A 455 -8.68 28.63 -1.29
C ASP A 455 -9.15 27.24 -0.82
N PHE A 456 -8.51 26.62 0.17
CA PHE A 456 -8.96 25.36 0.78
C PHE A 456 -9.80 25.56 2.05
N ASP A 457 -9.62 26.66 2.79
CA ASP A 457 -10.52 27.04 3.90
C ASP A 457 -11.66 27.97 3.45
N SER A 458 -11.52 28.62 2.29
CA SER A 458 -12.50 29.54 1.71
C SER A 458 -13.44 28.88 0.71
N ILE A 459 -13.31 27.57 0.45
CA ILE A 459 -14.45 26.78 -0.05
C ILE A 459 -15.46 26.79 1.09
N THR A 460 -16.33 27.80 1.08
CA THR A 460 -17.55 27.80 1.87
C THR A 460 -18.19 26.44 1.71
N LEU A 461 -18.50 25.83 2.86
CA LEU A 461 -19.31 24.62 3.04
C LEU A 461 -20.76 24.83 2.53
N ASP A 462 -20.97 25.67 1.53
CA ASP A 462 -22.24 25.85 0.83
C ASP A 462 -22.28 24.82 -0.30
N GLY A 463 -22.34 23.55 0.11
CA GLY A 463 -22.62 22.46 -0.80
C GLY A 463 -23.95 22.73 -1.51
N LYS A 464 -23.93 22.81 -2.84
CA LYS A 464 -25.16 22.65 -3.61
C LYS A 464 -25.83 21.34 -3.17
N LYS A 465 -27.14 21.37 -2.93
CA LYS A 465 -27.99 20.20 -2.70
C LYS A 465 -27.65 19.12 -3.73
N GLY A 466 -27.00 18.04 -3.30
CA GLY A 466 -26.70 16.88 -4.16
C GLY A 466 -25.40 16.11 -3.84
N GLU A 467 -24.45 16.67 -3.09
CA GLU A 467 -23.08 16.09 -3.02
C GLU A 467 -22.53 15.86 -1.61
N ALA A 468 -23.33 16.11 -0.57
CA ALA A 468 -23.06 15.67 0.79
C ALA A 468 -23.78 14.34 1.07
N PHE A 469 -23.20 13.49 1.89
CA PHE A 469 -23.83 12.26 2.35
C PHE A 469 -23.98 12.25 3.87
N LYS A 470 -24.89 11.40 4.37
CA LYS A 470 -25.13 11.21 5.80
C LYS A 470 -24.93 9.76 6.18
N ILE A 471 -24.40 9.53 7.38
CA ILE A 471 -24.34 8.20 7.97
C ILE A 471 -25.60 8.04 8.82
N GLU A 472 -26.62 7.39 8.25
CA GLU A 472 -27.89 7.14 8.95
C GLU A 472 -27.84 5.81 9.71
N LYS A 473 -27.72 4.70 8.96
CA LYS A 473 -27.58 3.34 9.50
C LYS A 473 -26.16 2.84 9.27
N LEU A 474 -25.54 2.28 10.31
CA LEU A 474 -24.18 1.77 10.26
C LEU A 474 -24.07 0.42 10.97
N ASN A 475 -23.71 -0.60 10.20
CA ASN A 475 -23.60 -1.98 10.64
C ASN A 475 -22.16 -2.37 10.98
N LEU A 476 -21.16 -1.73 10.37
CA LEU A 476 -19.76 -2.11 10.54
C LEU A 476 -18.85 -0.88 10.58
N VAL A 477 -17.97 -0.83 11.57
CA VAL A 477 -16.78 0.02 11.55
C VAL A 477 -15.59 -0.90 11.35
N ILE A 478 -14.94 -0.81 10.20
CA ILE A 478 -13.77 -1.63 9.85
C ILE A 478 -12.58 -0.71 9.61
N MET A 479 -11.47 -0.91 10.33
CA MET A 479 -10.41 0.10 10.37
C MET A 479 -9.03 -0.40 10.77
N ASN A 480 -8.02 0.36 10.37
CA ASN A 480 -6.70 0.39 10.99
C ASN A 480 -6.45 1.80 11.55
N PRO A 481 -6.90 2.09 12.79
CA PRO A 481 -6.86 3.43 13.33
C PRO A 481 -5.42 3.87 13.66
N PRO A 482 -5.13 5.18 13.70
CA PRO A 482 -3.79 5.67 13.95
C PRO A 482 -3.26 5.24 15.32
N PHE A 483 -2.08 4.60 15.36
CA PHE A 483 -1.45 4.18 16.63
C PHE A 483 -0.70 5.31 17.33
N THR A 484 0.03 6.13 16.55
CA THR A 484 1.02 7.08 17.09
C THR A 484 1.01 8.41 16.34
N ARG A 485 -0.15 9.09 16.26
CA ARG A 485 -0.16 10.55 15.99
C ARG A 485 0.71 11.34 16.97
N GLN A 486 1.05 10.72 18.09
CA GLN A 486 2.01 11.22 19.06
C GLN A 486 3.38 11.53 18.45
N GLU A 487 3.90 10.79 17.46
CA GLU A 487 5.21 11.11 16.86
C GLU A 487 5.16 12.30 15.91
N LEU A 488 4.12 12.40 15.07
CA LEU A 488 3.90 13.58 14.22
C LEU A 488 3.67 14.83 15.07
N ILE A 489 2.80 14.73 16.08
CA ILE A 489 2.57 15.83 17.03
C ILE A 489 3.84 16.13 17.84
N ASN A 490 4.60 15.13 18.27
CA ASN A 490 5.87 15.36 18.97
C ASN A 490 6.92 16.00 18.04
N LYS A 491 7.01 15.63 16.76
CA LYS A 491 7.88 16.30 15.77
C LYS A 491 7.45 17.76 15.56
N LEU A 492 6.14 18.04 15.52
CA LEU A 492 5.58 19.40 15.46
C LEU A 492 5.82 20.20 16.75
N VAL A 493 5.84 19.52 17.90
CA VAL A 493 5.97 20.12 19.24
C VAL A 493 7.44 20.27 19.67
N GLN A 494 8.37 19.45 19.18
CA GLN A 494 9.79 19.50 19.57
C GLN A 494 10.47 20.86 19.31
N LYS A 495 9.92 21.72 18.45
CA LYS A 495 10.42 23.09 18.23
C LYS A 495 9.75 24.19 19.07
N LYS A 496 8.67 23.91 19.79
CA LYS A 496 8.12 24.80 20.83
C LYS A 496 8.28 24.12 22.18
N LYS A 497 9.10 24.66 23.08
CA LYS A 497 9.24 24.24 24.49
C LYS A 497 7.93 24.38 25.30
N LYS A 498 6.82 23.82 24.85
CA LYS A 498 5.53 23.77 25.55
C LYS A 498 4.89 22.41 25.33
N THR A 499 4.85 21.66 26.42
CA THR A 499 4.07 20.43 26.65
C THR A 499 2.57 20.56 26.32
N SER A 500 2.02 21.76 26.12
CA SER A 500 0.58 21.99 26.03
C SER A 500 -0.10 21.49 24.74
N ALA A 501 0.57 21.50 23.58
CA ALA A 501 -0.12 21.31 22.30
C ALA A 501 -0.63 19.88 22.03
N LEU A 502 0.06 18.84 22.52
CA LEU A 502 -0.42 17.45 22.42
C LEU A 502 -1.63 17.21 23.34
N ASP A 503 -1.54 17.73 24.56
CA ASP A 503 -2.62 17.65 25.55
C ASP A 503 -3.86 18.40 25.03
N ASP A 504 -3.66 19.55 24.40
CA ASP A 504 -4.74 20.34 23.77
C ASP A 504 -5.42 19.56 22.63
N TYR A 505 -4.67 18.83 21.81
CA TYR A 505 -5.27 17.99 20.75
C TYR A 505 -6.01 16.78 21.32
N LYS A 506 -5.47 16.07 22.31
CA LYS A 506 -6.18 14.95 22.95
C LYS A 506 -7.47 15.42 23.63
N LYS A 507 -7.46 16.59 24.28
CA LYS A 507 -8.68 17.22 24.83
C LYS A 507 -9.69 17.52 23.72
N LEU A 508 -9.26 18.02 22.57
CA LEU A 508 -10.13 18.24 21.42
C LEU A 508 -10.76 16.92 20.94
N VAL A 509 -9.97 15.85 20.79
CA VAL A 509 -10.47 14.52 20.40
C VAL A 509 -11.50 14.00 21.40
N ILE A 510 -11.19 14.08 22.70
CA ILE A 510 -12.10 13.69 23.79
C ILE A 510 -13.41 14.48 23.68
N ASN A 511 -13.34 15.80 23.51
CA ASN A 511 -14.53 16.65 23.37
C ASN A 511 -15.36 16.28 22.13
N ASN A 512 -14.73 16.06 20.98
CA ASN A 512 -15.43 15.69 19.74
C ASN A 512 -16.17 14.36 19.89
N ILE A 513 -15.52 13.35 20.48
CA ILE A 513 -16.11 12.03 20.69
C ILE A 513 -17.19 12.08 21.78
N ALA A 514 -16.94 12.74 22.91
CA ALA A 514 -17.90 12.87 24.01
C ALA A 514 -19.11 13.77 23.67
N THR A 515 -19.05 14.56 22.60
CA THR A 515 -20.16 15.43 22.16
C THR A 515 -21.43 14.60 21.96
N GLY A 516 -22.46 14.91 22.75
CA GLY A 516 -23.76 14.24 22.75
C GLY A 516 -23.81 12.91 23.52
N LYS A 517 -22.70 12.48 24.14
CA LYS A 517 -22.54 11.15 24.76
C LYS A 517 -21.69 11.20 26.04
N LYS A 518 -22.26 11.78 27.11
CA LYS A 518 -21.56 11.92 28.42
C LYS A 518 -21.21 10.58 29.06
N GLU A 519 -21.88 9.49 28.70
CA GLU A 519 -21.59 8.12 29.15
C GLU A 519 -20.17 7.64 28.84
N TYR A 520 -19.48 8.26 27.88
CA TYR A 520 -18.08 7.92 27.57
C TYR A 520 -17.04 8.59 28.47
N LEU A 521 -17.41 9.60 29.27
CA LEU A 521 -16.46 10.35 30.11
C LEU A 521 -15.67 9.48 31.12
N PRO A 522 -16.23 8.41 31.72
CA PRO A 522 -15.45 7.51 32.58
C PRO A 522 -14.37 6.72 31.83
N ILE A 523 -14.54 6.52 30.53
CA ILE A 523 -13.64 5.74 29.67
C ILE A 523 -12.61 6.65 29.00
N LEU A 524 -13.07 7.81 28.50
CA LEU A 524 -12.25 8.79 27.78
C LEU A 524 -11.30 9.53 28.72
N ASN A 525 -10.00 9.34 28.52
CA ASN A 525 -8.97 10.07 29.24
C ASN A 525 -7.73 10.29 28.37
N GLU A 526 -6.86 11.23 28.75
CA GLU A 526 -5.67 11.63 27.97
C GLU A 526 -4.58 10.54 27.92
N LYS A 527 -4.61 9.54 28.82
CA LYS A 527 -3.65 8.43 28.84
C LYS A 527 -3.97 7.34 27.82
N LEU A 528 -5.14 7.39 27.18
CA LEU A 528 -5.50 6.45 26.12
C LEU A 528 -4.56 6.60 24.91
N PRO A 529 -4.15 5.48 24.29
CA PRO A 529 -3.62 5.48 22.93
C PRO A 529 -4.65 6.05 21.94
N PHE A 530 -4.18 6.60 20.82
CA PHE A 530 -5.09 7.17 19.81
C PHE A 530 -6.04 6.14 19.21
N SER A 531 -5.56 4.92 18.97
CA SER A 531 -6.38 3.82 18.47
C SER A 531 -7.56 3.50 19.40
N SER A 532 -7.41 3.69 20.71
CA SER A 532 -8.47 3.46 21.68
C SER A 532 -9.58 4.52 21.60
N TYR A 533 -9.27 5.78 21.26
CA TYR A 533 -10.30 6.77 20.95
C TYR A 533 -11.14 6.36 19.74
N PHE A 534 -10.53 5.74 18.73
CA PHE A 534 -11.24 5.27 17.54
C PHE A 534 -12.17 4.09 17.85
N VAL A 535 -11.83 3.21 18.80
CA VAL A 535 -12.75 2.17 19.28
C VAL A 535 -14.00 2.79 19.92
N ILE A 536 -13.84 3.87 20.69
CA ILE A 536 -14.96 4.59 21.32
C ILE A 536 -15.77 5.36 20.25
N LEU A 537 -15.09 5.95 19.26
CA LEU A 537 -15.75 6.55 18.10
C LEU A 537 -16.57 5.51 17.33
N ALA A 538 -16.05 4.30 17.15
CA ALA A 538 -16.76 3.21 16.50
C ALA A 538 -18.04 2.85 17.28
N ASP A 539 -17.96 2.72 18.60
CA ASP A 539 -19.15 2.51 19.45
C ASP A 539 -20.19 3.62 19.28
N LYS A 540 -19.76 4.89 19.24
CA LYS A 540 -20.64 6.05 19.01
C LYS A 540 -21.37 5.98 17.68
N LEU A 541 -20.70 5.49 16.63
CA LEU A 541 -21.23 5.44 15.27
C LEU A 541 -22.04 4.18 14.99
N LEU A 542 -21.88 3.09 15.73
CA LEU A 542 -22.57 1.82 15.45
C LEU A 542 -24.00 1.79 15.99
N ASP A 543 -24.89 1.19 15.19
CA ASP A 543 -26.20 0.71 15.67
C ASP A 543 -26.04 -0.54 16.56
N GLU A 544 -27.06 -0.85 17.35
CA GLU A 544 -27.11 -2.11 18.11
C GLU A 544 -27.05 -3.32 17.14
N GLY A 545 -26.26 -4.34 17.50
CA GLY A 545 -25.93 -5.47 16.63
C GLY A 545 -24.85 -5.16 15.58
N GLY A 546 -24.35 -3.92 15.51
CA GLY A 546 -23.24 -3.55 14.64
C GLY A 546 -21.90 -4.16 15.06
N ILE A 547 -20.90 -4.12 14.19
CA ILE A 547 -19.61 -4.80 14.37
C ILE A 547 -18.48 -3.76 14.39
N ILE A 548 -17.54 -3.92 15.32
CA ILE A 548 -16.22 -3.30 15.27
C ILE A 548 -15.25 -4.36 14.76
N ALA A 549 -14.52 -4.06 13.69
CA ALA A 549 -13.44 -4.90 13.18
C ALA A 549 -12.18 -4.04 12.99
N ALA A 550 -11.18 -4.22 13.85
CA ALA A 550 -10.04 -3.31 13.87
C ALA A 550 -8.70 -4.03 13.93
N VAL A 551 -7.72 -3.50 13.20
CA VAL A 551 -6.30 -3.76 13.46
C VAL A 551 -5.88 -2.91 14.64
N LEU A 552 -5.41 -3.50 15.75
CA LEU A 552 -5.08 -2.75 16.96
C LEU A 552 -3.75 -3.21 17.56
N PRO A 553 -3.02 -2.34 18.27
CA PRO A 553 -1.89 -2.78 19.08
C PRO A 553 -2.38 -3.73 20.17
N ALA A 554 -1.72 -4.87 20.34
CA ALA A 554 -2.07 -5.89 21.32
C ALA A 554 -2.04 -5.38 22.78
N THR A 555 -1.42 -4.22 23.02
CA THR A 555 -1.45 -3.52 24.30
C THR A 555 -2.86 -3.20 24.77
N ILE A 556 -3.83 -3.01 23.86
CA ILE A 556 -5.23 -2.79 24.22
C ILE A 556 -5.79 -3.91 25.11
N LEU A 557 -5.28 -5.13 24.99
CA LEU A 557 -5.70 -6.32 25.72
C LEU A 557 -5.17 -6.41 27.17
N ARG A 558 -4.22 -5.55 27.58
CA ARG A 558 -3.54 -5.69 28.88
C ARG A 558 -3.12 -4.40 29.60
N THR A 559 -2.99 -3.26 28.92
CA THR A 559 -2.46 -2.05 29.58
C THR A 559 -3.47 -1.41 30.51
N GLU A 560 -2.97 -0.81 31.60
CA GLU A 560 -3.81 -0.14 32.60
C GLU A 560 -4.60 1.04 32.00
N SER A 561 -4.00 1.80 31.09
CA SER A 561 -4.68 2.91 30.40
C SER A 561 -5.94 2.48 29.65
N ASN A 562 -6.02 1.22 29.21
CA ASN A 562 -7.15 0.65 28.47
C ASN A 562 -8.11 -0.16 29.36
N LEU A 563 -7.89 -0.23 30.68
CA LEU A 563 -8.65 -1.11 31.57
C LEU A 563 -10.15 -0.79 31.56
N GLU A 564 -10.52 0.48 31.68
CA GLU A 564 -11.93 0.89 31.68
C GLU A 564 -12.61 0.65 30.33
N LEU A 565 -11.88 0.82 29.22
CA LEU A 565 -12.37 0.44 27.89
C LEU A 565 -12.58 -1.07 27.79
N ARG A 566 -11.63 -1.89 28.26
CA ARG A 566 -11.78 -3.36 28.25
C ARG A 566 -12.97 -3.82 29.09
N LYS A 567 -13.14 -3.27 30.30
CA LYS A 567 -14.32 -3.56 31.15
C LYS A 567 -15.62 -3.24 30.40
N TYR A 568 -15.66 -2.07 29.76
CA TYR A 568 -16.81 -1.66 28.95
C TYR A 568 -17.09 -2.64 27.80
N LEU A 569 -16.06 -3.03 27.04
CA LEU A 569 -16.21 -3.97 25.91
C LEU A 569 -16.65 -5.35 26.39
N VAL A 570 -16.01 -5.92 27.42
CA VAL A 570 -16.39 -7.25 27.94
C VAL A 570 -17.83 -7.27 28.45
N ALA A 571 -18.33 -6.17 29.00
CA ALA A 571 -19.70 -6.07 29.52
C ALA A 571 -20.78 -5.80 28.45
N ASN A 572 -20.44 -5.09 27.37
CA ASN A 572 -21.44 -4.59 26.41
C ASN A 572 -21.30 -5.14 24.98
N TYR A 573 -20.20 -5.84 24.68
CA TYR A 573 -19.93 -6.43 23.37
C TYR A 573 -19.75 -7.93 23.47
N SER A 574 -20.16 -8.64 22.43
CA SER A 574 -19.86 -10.05 22.22
C SER A 574 -18.56 -10.12 21.42
N ILE A 575 -17.46 -10.53 22.03
CA ILE A 575 -16.15 -10.59 21.38
C ILE A 575 -16.13 -11.81 20.47
N ASN A 576 -16.06 -11.61 19.16
CA ASN A 576 -16.11 -12.70 18.19
C ASN A 576 -14.73 -13.33 18.01
N TYR A 577 -13.74 -12.50 17.65
CA TYR A 577 -12.39 -12.97 17.32
C TYR A 577 -11.31 -12.06 17.90
N ILE A 578 -10.24 -12.68 18.39
CA ILE A 578 -8.94 -12.06 18.64
C ILE A 578 -7.91 -12.85 17.83
N VAL A 579 -7.41 -12.26 16.74
CA VAL A 579 -6.45 -12.91 15.84
C VAL A 579 -5.07 -12.30 16.05
N ALA A 580 -4.06 -13.14 16.23
CA ALA A 580 -2.66 -12.76 16.32
C ALA A 580 -1.80 -13.61 15.38
N ARG A 581 -0.58 -13.16 15.10
CA ARG A 581 0.40 -13.88 14.29
C ARG A 581 1.52 -14.47 15.14
N ASN A 582 1.98 -15.65 14.75
CA ASN A 582 3.17 -16.30 15.29
C ASN A 582 4.37 -16.13 14.36
N ASP A 583 4.14 -16.00 13.04
CA ASP A 583 5.17 -15.76 12.02
C ASP A 583 5.70 -14.33 12.03
N ALA A 584 4.88 -13.36 12.43
CA ALA A 584 5.25 -11.96 12.52
C ALA A 584 4.55 -11.25 13.69
N LEU A 585 4.98 -10.02 13.97
CA LEU A 585 4.36 -9.19 15.01
C LEU A 585 3.09 -8.47 14.53
N ASN A 586 2.95 -8.23 13.23
CA ASN A 586 2.06 -7.20 12.69
C ASN A 586 1.18 -7.68 11.54
N PHE A 587 0.09 -6.97 11.30
CA PHE A 587 -0.81 -7.08 10.16
C PHE A 587 -0.67 -5.88 9.20
N SER A 588 -0.03 -4.80 9.65
CA SER A 588 0.35 -3.62 8.87
C SER A 588 1.79 -3.73 8.37
N ASP A 589 2.06 -3.12 7.21
CA ASP A 589 3.42 -2.94 6.71
C ASP A 589 4.24 -2.04 7.66
N ASP A 590 5.51 -2.38 7.85
CA ASP A 590 6.54 -1.51 8.44
C ASP A 590 6.31 -0.99 9.87
N THR A 591 5.58 -1.75 10.69
CA THR A 591 5.45 -1.52 12.13
C THR A 591 6.19 -2.58 12.94
N THR A 592 6.73 -2.23 14.09
CA THR A 592 7.35 -3.19 15.03
C THR A 592 6.41 -3.54 16.19
N LEU A 593 5.21 -2.94 16.22
CA LEU A 593 4.22 -3.20 17.26
C LEU A 593 3.59 -4.59 17.05
N LYS A 594 3.38 -5.31 18.16
CA LYS A 594 2.54 -6.51 18.13
C LYS A 594 1.09 -6.08 17.91
N GLU A 595 0.50 -6.47 16.79
CA GLU A 595 -0.88 -6.14 16.41
C GLU A 595 -1.80 -7.36 16.54
N ILE A 596 -3.09 -7.07 16.61
CA ILE A 596 -4.17 -8.05 16.58
C ILE A 596 -5.24 -7.61 15.59
N LEU A 597 -5.98 -8.57 15.03
CA LEU A 597 -7.32 -8.30 14.48
C LEU A 597 -8.33 -8.51 15.62
N PHE A 598 -9.13 -7.50 15.91
CA PHE A 598 -10.11 -7.53 16.99
C PHE A 598 -11.51 -7.30 16.44
N ILE A 599 -12.37 -8.32 16.53
CA ILE A 599 -13.72 -8.31 15.96
C ILE A 599 -14.75 -8.49 17.07
N LEU A 600 -15.65 -7.52 17.21
CA LEU A 600 -16.61 -7.39 18.32
C LEU A 600 -18.00 -7.07 17.75
N THR A 601 -19.04 -7.71 18.27
CA THR A 601 -20.44 -7.34 17.98
C THR A 601 -21.00 -6.51 19.13
N LYS A 602 -21.59 -5.35 18.82
CA LYS A 602 -22.26 -4.45 19.77
C LYS A 602 -23.56 -5.07 20.25
N LYS A 603 -23.41 -5.96 21.21
CA LYS A 603 -24.48 -6.73 21.83
C LYS A 603 -23.93 -7.33 23.12
N LYS A 604 -24.68 -7.22 24.21
CA LYS A 604 -24.31 -7.87 25.47
C LYS A 604 -24.12 -9.38 25.26
N PRO A 605 -23.00 -9.96 25.74
CA PRO A 605 -22.74 -11.39 25.58
C PRO A 605 -23.77 -12.22 26.35
N VAL A 606 -24.17 -13.34 25.76
CA VAL A 606 -24.91 -14.41 26.45
C VAL A 606 -23.95 -15.27 27.28
N ASP A 607 -24.47 -16.02 28.26
CA ASP A 607 -23.65 -16.76 29.23
C ASP A 607 -22.75 -17.85 28.62
N ASP A 608 -23.11 -18.34 27.44
CA ASP A 608 -22.37 -19.33 26.66
C ASP A 608 -21.62 -18.71 25.46
N HIS A 609 -21.57 -17.38 25.36
CA HIS A 609 -20.85 -16.70 24.29
C HIS A 609 -19.36 -17.05 24.34
N ALA A 610 -18.86 -17.65 23.27
CA ALA A 610 -17.47 -18.08 23.15
C ALA A 610 -16.64 -17.07 22.35
N VAL A 611 -15.53 -16.63 22.94
CA VAL A 611 -14.51 -15.81 22.29
C VAL A 611 -13.52 -16.72 21.58
N CYS A 612 -13.32 -16.49 20.29
CA CYS A 612 -12.41 -17.27 19.45
C CYS A 612 -11.04 -16.57 19.35
N TYR A 613 -10.01 -17.16 19.95
CA TYR A 613 -8.63 -16.75 19.78
C TYR A 613 -8.01 -17.54 18.63
N VAL A 614 -7.45 -16.83 17.66
CA VAL A 614 -6.79 -17.43 16.49
C VAL A 614 -5.34 -17.00 16.47
N THR A 615 -4.41 -17.95 16.37
CA THR A 615 -2.99 -17.67 16.18
C THR A 615 -2.54 -18.21 14.83
N LEU A 616 -2.11 -17.33 13.93
CA LEU A 616 -1.70 -17.70 12.58
C LEU A 616 -0.25 -18.18 12.60
N ASN A 617 -0.02 -19.39 12.08
CA ASN A 617 1.32 -19.91 11.82
C ASN A 617 1.89 -19.28 10.54
N HIS A 618 1.03 -19.03 9.54
CA HIS A 618 1.37 -18.31 8.30
C HIS A 618 0.17 -17.48 7.86
N LEU A 619 0.38 -16.20 7.52
CA LEU A 619 -0.66 -15.37 6.90
C LEU A 619 -0.69 -15.59 5.38
N LYS A 620 -1.81 -16.13 4.87
CA LYS A 620 -2.06 -16.29 3.43
C LYS A 620 -3.48 -15.82 3.04
N SER A 621 -3.70 -15.60 1.74
CA SER A 621 -5.03 -15.28 1.21
C SER A 621 -5.97 -16.48 1.32
N GLY A 622 -7.28 -16.24 1.39
CA GLY A 622 -8.32 -17.29 1.42
C GLY A 622 -8.55 -17.97 2.78
N MET A 623 -7.83 -17.60 3.85
CA MET A 623 -7.92 -18.29 5.16
C MET A 623 -9.26 -18.11 5.89
N THR A 624 -10.08 -17.13 5.50
CA THR A 624 -11.32 -16.79 6.20
C THR A 624 -12.25 -17.99 6.33
N ILE A 625 -12.48 -18.72 5.24
CA ILE A 625 -13.47 -19.80 5.21
C ILE A 625 -13.00 -20.96 6.10
N ASP A 626 -11.71 -21.29 6.05
CA ASP A 626 -11.12 -22.35 6.87
C ASP A 626 -11.20 -22.02 8.36
N ILE A 627 -10.82 -20.79 8.74
CA ILE A 627 -10.91 -20.34 10.14
C ILE A 627 -12.36 -20.37 10.63
N GLN A 628 -13.31 -19.87 9.83
CA GLN A 628 -14.73 -19.88 10.21
C GLN A 628 -15.26 -21.31 10.35
N THR A 629 -14.93 -22.19 9.41
CA THR A 629 -15.38 -23.58 9.41
C THR A 629 -14.84 -24.33 10.63
N GLU A 630 -13.54 -24.28 10.87
CA GLU A 630 -12.93 -24.96 12.02
C GLU A 630 -13.35 -24.33 13.35
N ALA A 631 -13.56 -23.00 13.38
CA ALA A 631 -14.13 -22.35 14.54
C ALA A 631 -15.51 -22.90 14.89
N THR A 632 -16.34 -23.39 13.96
CA THR A 632 -17.62 -24.02 14.33
C THR A 632 -17.48 -25.40 14.98
N ARG A 633 -16.36 -26.10 14.76
CA ARG A 633 -16.12 -27.47 15.23
C ARG A 633 -15.40 -27.57 16.57
N VAL A 634 -14.78 -26.47 17.00
CA VAL A 634 -14.00 -26.39 18.25
C VAL A 634 -14.88 -26.04 19.45
N ASP A 635 -14.67 -26.74 20.56
CA ASP A 635 -15.36 -26.50 21.83
C ASP A 635 -14.76 -25.33 22.63
N ALA A 636 -15.58 -24.68 23.46
CA ALA A 636 -15.17 -23.58 24.35
C ALA A 636 -14.52 -24.08 25.65
N ASP A 637 -13.56 -24.99 25.55
CA ASP A 637 -12.90 -25.68 26.67
C ASP A 637 -11.53 -25.08 27.05
N ALA A 638 -11.13 -23.98 26.41
CA ALA A 638 -9.80 -23.37 26.48
C ALA A 638 -8.64 -24.28 26.05
N HIS A 639 -8.89 -25.38 25.33
CA HIS A 639 -7.86 -26.14 24.65
C HIS A 639 -7.41 -25.43 23.37
N VAL A 640 -6.18 -25.69 22.94
CA VAL A 640 -5.62 -25.14 21.70
C VAL A 640 -5.67 -26.22 20.63
N TYR A 641 -6.56 -26.04 19.66
CA TYR A 641 -6.75 -26.91 18.51
C TYR A 641 -5.82 -26.48 17.39
N ARG A 642 -5.06 -27.43 16.84
CA ARG A 642 -4.04 -27.17 15.82
C ARG A 642 -4.54 -27.51 14.44
N PHE A 643 -4.27 -26.61 13.50
CA PHE A 643 -4.46 -26.80 12.07
C PHE A 643 -3.13 -26.47 11.36
N GLU A 644 -3.08 -26.68 10.06
CA GLU A 644 -1.88 -26.46 9.25
C GLU A 644 -1.37 -25.01 9.39
N ASP A 645 -2.21 -24.03 9.04
CA ASP A 645 -1.79 -22.62 8.98
C ASP A 645 -2.17 -21.79 10.21
N PHE A 646 -2.97 -22.33 11.14
CA PHE A 646 -3.44 -21.60 12.30
C PHE A 646 -3.79 -22.52 13.47
N ASN A 647 -3.94 -21.93 14.66
CA ASN A 647 -4.48 -22.60 15.84
C ASN A 647 -5.68 -21.83 16.38
N ILE A 648 -6.66 -22.54 16.93
CA ILE A 648 -7.87 -21.98 17.54
C ILE A 648 -7.93 -22.35 19.02
N GLN A 649 -8.24 -21.36 19.87
CA GLN A 649 -8.63 -21.57 21.25
C GLN A 649 -9.93 -20.81 21.52
N LYS A 650 -10.95 -21.48 22.06
CA LYS A 650 -12.19 -20.82 22.50
C LYS A 650 -12.30 -20.74 24.01
N ARG A 651 -12.82 -19.62 24.51
CA ARG A 651 -13.12 -19.40 25.93
C ARG A 651 -14.49 -18.76 26.08
N LEU A 652 -15.23 -19.14 27.13
CA LEU A 652 -16.46 -18.43 27.47
C LEU A 652 -16.14 -17.00 27.91
N GLN A 653 -16.89 -16.02 27.40
CA GLN A 653 -16.63 -14.61 27.68
C GLN A 653 -16.83 -14.25 29.15
N LYS A 654 -17.78 -14.91 29.83
CA LYS A 654 -18.02 -14.73 31.27
C LYS A 654 -16.82 -15.09 32.15
N ASP A 655 -15.92 -15.93 31.64
CA ASP A 655 -14.72 -16.40 32.35
C ASP A 655 -13.48 -15.53 32.02
N LEU A 656 -13.62 -14.49 31.19
CA LEU A 656 -12.52 -13.60 30.85
C LEU A 656 -12.27 -12.57 31.95
N ASP A 657 -10.99 -12.36 32.27
CA ASP A 657 -10.54 -11.26 33.13
C ASP A 657 -10.28 -10.01 32.28
N PRO A 658 -11.06 -8.92 32.44
CA PRO A 658 -10.79 -7.66 31.74
C PRO A 658 -9.42 -7.04 32.09
N GLY A 659 -8.77 -7.47 33.17
CA GLY A 659 -7.39 -7.10 33.50
C GLY A 659 -6.39 -7.57 32.46
N ASN A 660 -6.59 -8.75 31.87
CA ASN A 660 -5.67 -9.34 30.91
C ASN A 660 -6.35 -10.31 29.92
N LEU A 661 -6.72 -9.78 28.76
CA LEU A 661 -7.22 -10.57 27.62
C LEU A 661 -6.10 -11.11 26.72
N PHE A 662 -4.84 -10.79 27.02
CA PHE A 662 -3.68 -11.10 26.17
C PHE A 662 -3.13 -12.53 26.36
N GLY A 663 -3.40 -13.16 27.51
CA GLY A 663 -2.85 -14.48 27.88
C GLY A 663 -2.92 -15.55 26.78
N PRO A 664 -4.08 -15.79 26.15
CA PRO A 664 -4.26 -16.78 25.09
C PRO A 664 -3.34 -16.65 23.85
N ILE A 665 -2.83 -15.45 23.59
CA ILE A 665 -1.98 -15.14 22.42
C ILE A 665 -0.55 -14.71 22.83
N SER A 666 -0.21 -14.94 24.11
CA SER A 666 1.03 -14.45 24.71
C SER A 666 2.24 -15.34 24.45
N LEU A 667 2.03 -16.64 24.24
CA LEU A 667 3.09 -17.63 24.08
C LEU A 667 3.00 -18.30 22.71
N ASN A 668 4.13 -18.53 22.04
CA ASN A 668 4.15 -19.28 20.78
C ASN A 668 4.15 -20.80 21.03
N SER A 669 4.60 -21.24 22.22
CA SER A 669 4.59 -22.66 22.60
C SER A 669 3.23 -23.08 23.13
N ILE A 670 2.52 -23.85 22.32
CA ILE A 670 1.22 -24.44 22.66
C ILE A 670 1.32 -25.35 23.89
N HIS A 671 2.45 -26.04 24.08
CA HIS A 671 2.67 -26.87 25.27
C HIS A 671 2.71 -26.01 26.53
N LEU A 672 3.45 -24.90 26.51
CA LEU A 672 3.49 -23.95 27.63
C LEU A 672 2.15 -23.25 27.85
N GLN A 673 1.40 -22.95 26.78
CA GLN A 673 0.04 -22.41 26.89
C GLN A 673 -0.89 -23.39 27.60
N ASN A 674 -0.86 -24.67 27.22
CA ASN A 674 -1.70 -25.69 27.84
C ASN A 674 -1.31 -25.92 29.30
N ILE A 675 -0.01 -25.99 29.62
CA ILE A 675 0.48 -26.05 31.01
C ILE A 675 -0.02 -24.84 31.80
N LEU A 676 0.14 -23.63 31.28
CA LEU A 676 -0.33 -22.41 31.95
C LEU A 676 -1.85 -22.46 32.20
N ASN A 677 -2.63 -22.95 31.23
CA ASN A 677 -4.08 -23.09 31.38
C ASN A 677 -4.46 -24.16 32.41
N ASP A 678 -3.74 -25.28 32.48
CA ASP A 678 -3.97 -26.33 33.46
C ASP A 678 -3.56 -25.90 34.88
N VAL A 679 -2.52 -25.08 35.00
CA VAL A 679 -2.11 -24.43 36.25
C VAL A 679 -3.18 -23.43 36.72
N LEU A 680 -3.63 -22.54 35.83
CA LEU A 680 -4.66 -21.53 36.13
C LEU A 680 -6.02 -22.15 36.46
N LYS A 681 -6.38 -23.28 35.84
CA LYS A 681 -7.60 -24.06 36.17
C LYS A 681 -7.48 -24.90 37.44
N GLY A 682 -6.36 -24.82 38.15
CA GLY A 682 -6.12 -25.57 39.39
C GLY A 682 -5.97 -27.08 39.21
N LYS A 683 -5.93 -27.59 37.97
CA LYS A 683 -5.73 -29.03 37.68
C LYS A 683 -4.32 -29.50 38.07
N MET A 684 -3.35 -28.58 38.09
CA MET A 684 -1.94 -28.84 38.44
C MET A 684 -1.52 -28.32 39.83
N LEU A 685 -2.44 -27.83 40.68
CA LEU A 685 -2.08 -27.30 42.01
C LEU A 685 -1.56 -28.38 42.99
N LYS A 686 -1.89 -29.66 42.78
CA LYS A 686 -1.28 -30.78 43.53
C LYS A 686 0.15 -31.10 43.02
N PRO A 687 0.36 -31.30 41.70
CA PRO A 687 1.69 -31.52 41.15
C PRO A 687 2.70 -30.39 41.38
N LEU A 688 2.27 -29.11 41.40
CA LEU A 688 3.21 -27.99 41.62
C LEU A 688 3.81 -27.98 43.03
N ARG A 689 3.04 -28.35 44.06
CA ARG A 689 3.56 -28.53 45.43
C ARG A 689 4.50 -29.73 45.53
N GLU A 690 4.24 -30.78 44.76
CA GLU A 690 5.15 -31.93 44.64
C GLU A 690 6.43 -31.55 43.90
N PHE A 691 6.35 -30.68 42.89
CA PHE A 691 7.52 -30.16 42.17
C PHE A 691 8.38 -29.23 43.03
N GLU A 692 7.77 -28.37 43.86
CA GLU A 692 8.47 -27.58 44.88
C GLU A 692 9.19 -28.49 45.91
N GLN A 693 8.54 -29.57 46.36
CA GLN A 693 9.18 -30.55 47.26
C GLN A 693 10.32 -31.34 46.59
N VAL A 694 10.24 -31.59 45.28
CA VAL A 694 11.32 -32.21 44.50
C VAL A 694 12.50 -31.26 44.32
N ILE A 695 12.25 -29.96 44.11
CA ILE A 695 13.29 -28.92 44.04
C ILE A 695 13.97 -28.72 45.41
N GLU A 696 13.21 -28.74 46.52
CA GLU A 696 13.79 -28.69 47.87
C GLU A 696 14.61 -29.93 48.23
N ARG A 697 14.19 -31.12 47.76
CA ARG A 697 14.93 -32.39 47.98
C ARG A 697 16.18 -32.50 47.10
N SER A 698 16.16 -31.97 45.88
CA SER A 698 17.33 -31.97 44.99
C SER A 698 18.32 -30.84 45.31
N GLY A 699 17.84 -29.70 45.83
CA GLY A 699 18.67 -28.59 46.35
C GLY A 699 19.44 -28.90 47.64
N ARG A 700 19.03 -29.92 48.41
CA ARG A 700 19.77 -30.37 49.62
C ARG A 700 20.88 -31.40 49.35
N SER A 701 21.00 -31.94 48.13
CA SER A 701 22.04 -32.93 47.80
C SER A 701 23.29 -32.33 47.11
N VAL A 702 23.27 -31.04 46.75
CA VAL A 702 24.36 -30.39 45.99
C VAL A 702 25.19 -29.42 46.85
N ILE A 703 24.87 -29.27 48.13
CA ILE A 703 25.68 -28.48 49.07
C ILE A 703 26.17 -29.41 50.18
N THR A 704 27.16 -30.25 49.87
CA THR A 704 28.15 -30.82 50.82
C THR A 704 28.99 -31.87 50.10
N ARG A 705 29.97 -31.43 49.30
CA ARG A 705 31.33 -32.00 49.29
C ARG A 705 32.23 -31.23 48.33
N GLU A 706 33.43 -30.96 48.84
CA GLU A 706 34.63 -30.44 48.18
C GLU A 706 34.74 -28.92 48.05
N GLY A 707 35.15 -28.32 49.16
CA GLY A 707 36.21 -27.32 49.10
C GLY A 707 37.57 -28.00 49.19
N ALA A 708 38.55 -27.53 48.41
CA ALA A 708 39.91 -27.18 48.85
C ALA A 708 40.89 -27.09 47.66
N ALA A 709 41.54 -25.92 47.53
CA ALA A 709 42.85 -25.66 46.92
C ALA A 709 42.97 -25.89 45.39
N SER A 710 43.76 -25.18 44.59
CA SER A 710 44.88 -24.28 44.82
C SER A 710 45.10 -23.35 43.61
N ARG A 711 45.90 -22.30 43.83
CA ARG A 711 46.32 -21.24 42.90
C ARG A 711 47.08 -21.78 41.68
N HIS A 712 46.95 -21.12 40.52
CA HIS A 712 48.12 -20.63 39.77
C HIS A 712 47.78 -19.57 38.71
N HIS A 713 48.61 -18.53 38.68
CA HIS A 713 48.75 -17.50 37.65
C HIS A 713 48.92 -18.07 36.23
N ALA A 714 48.39 -17.38 35.21
CA ALA A 714 49.19 -16.75 34.14
C ALA A 714 48.32 -16.10 33.04
N LYS A 715 48.57 -14.81 32.81
CA LYS A 715 48.65 -14.02 31.57
C LYS A 715 47.83 -14.42 30.31
N LEU A 716 47.09 -13.40 29.84
CA LEU A 716 46.84 -13.02 28.43
C LEU A 716 47.99 -13.38 27.45
N PRO A 717 47.72 -13.67 26.16
CA PRO A 717 47.60 -12.56 25.20
C PRO A 717 46.65 -12.74 23.98
N GLN A 718 46.23 -11.54 23.52
CA GLN A 718 45.75 -11.07 22.20
C GLN A 718 44.44 -11.61 21.63
#